data_AF-A0A4R0H2N0-F1
#
_entry.id   AF-A0A4R0H2N0-F1
#
_cell.length_a   1.000
_cell.length_b   1.000
_cell.length_c   1.000
_cell.angle_alpha   90.00
_cell.angle_beta   90.00
_cell.angle_gamma   90.00
#
_symmetry.space_group_name_H-M   'P 1'
#
loop_
_entity.id
_entity.type
_entity.pdbx_description
1 polymer ?
#
loop_
_entity_poly.entity_id
_entity_poly.type
_entity_poly.pdbx_seq_one_letter_code
_entity_poly.pdbx_strand_id
1 'polypeptide(L)'
;MSASTATAANPATYGPFDPRIELDGHWGRDDDVAITVNSGSSVRFRFTGSHLGALFDTASITVPAQLYVAIDGQAPVLHKVDADHKVFADDLDPTVAHTAELVVKDVDEYENRWNVPLQTGVVLEKIELAPDAKLIPLQTTAEHRIEFYGDSITQGVMALCAELGTDCADGSKAYPHLVGAAFGADTNQVGFGKQGIIQPGHGNVGTASESFGWNLAGFPVAPFDPGAVVVNFGTNDAASTSAEFTPAYLAYLRKIRAAEPQALIVALRPFNGTHADDIKAAVAATKDRRVVYVDTTGWLGPDDFNGSTHPNVQGHQVAATKLTAVLKRLTGWSTGPSGTPKLAPQGLEDATCSDTPLSLTYQGPVRLGVTGKLNIHASNGDVVDTISLADLTSYQRTVGDARTDYGELHTWTYQAVVVDGRTVKVYPHQPLKAGQMYYVTVDPGFVQGDPGITKADGWRIRTRLDPKSDTHLTVGRDKDFCTVQAAIDFVGEGHQATIDVAPGLYRELVWVPPTKPGLTIRGAGAGRTVIGYPNNNLLNGDSAMGNVPVEQSYCQRRVIPQSDRFNCWRSAMGVFADDFTMTDVTVQNLTPYRGSQAEAFFGNGNRIVLARVRILGYQDSLRLQGQAFVTNSYVEGDVDFVWGTGGVFMQDSELKALHEGYYNQVRNIDNGPGNIFVRVRLTRGPEVADDSVFLARAELSRFPTSQAVFIDSAMDSHVKKTGWQITSPNDCAAAGQIRFWEYHSTDLAGQPLDTTTRLACSRQLGDEEAAQLRDPSFVFGGWHPVVPRLER
;
A
#
# COMPACT_ATOMS: atom_id res chain seq x y z
N MET A 1 6.88 -1.59 54.77
CA MET A 1 6.24 -1.96 53.50
C MET A 1 6.53 -0.83 52.54
N SER A 2 7.46 -1.04 51.60
CA SER A 2 7.81 -0.05 50.58
C SER A 2 6.74 -0.11 49.50
N ALA A 3 6.00 0.98 49.30
CA ALA A 3 5.10 1.12 48.17
C ALA A 3 5.97 1.24 46.91
N SER A 4 5.96 0.19 46.09
CA SER A 4 6.49 0.23 44.73
C SER A 4 5.67 1.26 43.95
N THR A 5 6.23 2.44 43.71
CA THR A 5 5.75 3.36 42.70
C THR A 5 5.88 2.66 41.35
N ALA A 6 4.76 2.12 40.84
CA ALA A 6 4.70 1.67 39.46
C ALA A 6 5.03 2.88 38.57
N THR A 7 6.17 2.81 37.88
CA THR A 7 6.48 3.72 36.78
C THR A 7 5.35 3.61 35.77
N ALA A 8 4.67 4.72 35.47
CA ALA A 8 3.65 4.74 34.42
C ALA A 8 4.29 4.18 33.13
N ALA A 9 3.67 3.14 32.55
CA ALA A 9 4.14 2.58 31.30
C ALA A 9 4.07 3.67 30.20
N ASN A 10 5.06 3.69 29.31
CA ASN A 10 5.07 4.64 28.21
C ASN A 10 3.87 4.39 27.28
N PRO A 11 3.24 5.44 26.72
CA PRO A 11 2.16 5.28 25.76
C PRO A 11 2.64 4.55 24.49
N ALA A 12 1.73 3.83 23.85
CA ALA A 12 2.00 3.21 22.56
C ALA A 12 1.89 4.28 21.47
N THR A 13 2.87 4.37 20.55
CA THR A 13 2.85 5.35 19.47
C THR A 13 3.07 4.70 18.11
N TYR A 14 2.39 5.21 17.09
CA TYR A 14 2.40 4.69 15.73
C TYR A 14 2.60 5.84 14.74
N GLY A 15 3.56 5.72 13.82
CA GLY A 15 3.73 6.71 12.75
C GLY A 15 2.54 6.70 11.78
N PRO A 16 2.27 7.81 11.06
CA PRO A 16 1.10 7.98 10.19
C PRO A 16 1.08 7.02 9.00
N PHE A 17 2.21 6.41 8.66
CA PHE A 17 2.33 5.44 7.57
C PHE A 17 2.31 3.97 8.05
N ASP A 18 1.91 3.72 9.30
CA ASP A 18 1.56 2.36 9.73
C ASP A 18 0.47 1.80 8.79
N PRO A 19 0.62 0.57 8.26
CA PRO A 19 -0.31 0.01 7.29
C PRO A 19 -1.75 -0.15 7.82
N ARG A 20 -1.99 0.01 9.12
CA ARG A 20 -3.32 -0.03 9.74
C ARG A 20 -3.97 1.36 9.85
N ILE A 21 -3.28 2.42 9.44
CA ILE A 21 -3.78 3.78 9.34
C ILE A 21 -4.04 4.08 7.86
N GLU A 22 -5.24 4.56 7.58
CA GLU A 22 -5.63 5.06 6.26
C GLU A 22 -5.55 6.57 6.22
N LEU A 23 -4.82 7.10 5.24
CA LEU A 23 -4.81 8.51 4.90
C LEU A 23 -5.67 8.71 3.65
N ASP A 24 -6.76 9.46 3.78
CA ASP A 24 -7.62 9.86 2.66
C ASP A 24 -7.48 11.37 2.42
N GLY A 25 -7.57 11.75 1.15
CA GLY A 25 -7.28 13.10 0.69
C GLY A 25 -5.81 13.39 0.46
N HIS A 26 -5.50 14.68 0.42
CA HIS A 26 -4.27 15.17 -0.18
C HIS A 26 -3.17 15.28 0.89
N TRP A 27 -2.41 14.21 1.05
CA TRP A 27 -1.30 14.11 2.01
C TRP A 27 0.05 14.06 1.29
N GLY A 28 0.98 14.87 1.77
CA GLY A 28 2.40 14.78 1.48
C GLY A 28 3.09 13.90 2.50
N ARG A 29 4.17 13.26 2.07
CA ARG A 29 5.02 12.43 2.92
C ARG A 29 6.42 13.03 3.01
N ASP A 30 6.88 13.25 4.23
CA ASP A 30 8.27 13.60 4.53
C ASP A 30 8.79 12.66 5.61
N ASP A 31 9.78 11.82 5.29
CA ASP A 31 10.26 10.75 6.18
C ASP A 31 9.13 9.97 6.91
N ASP A 32 8.99 10.24 8.20
CA ASP A 32 8.04 9.62 9.14
C ASP A 32 6.84 10.53 9.50
N VAL A 33 6.68 11.68 8.85
CA VAL A 33 5.57 12.62 9.07
C VAL A 33 4.64 12.72 7.85
N ALA A 34 3.35 12.88 8.13
CA ALA A 34 2.32 13.13 7.12
C ALA A 34 1.87 14.59 7.18
N ILE A 35 1.90 15.27 6.04
CA ILE A 35 1.64 16.71 5.95
C ILE A 35 0.42 16.96 5.06
N THR A 36 -0.56 17.73 5.51
CA THR A 36 -1.62 18.24 4.62
C THR A 36 -1.91 19.71 4.86
N VAL A 37 -2.23 20.39 3.78
CA VAL A 37 -2.62 21.80 3.72
C VAL A 37 -4.03 21.96 3.14
N ASN A 38 -4.73 20.84 2.98
CA ASN A 38 -6.00 20.72 2.27
C ASN A 38 -7.11 20.29 3.24
N SER A 39 -8.14 21.13 3.35
CA SER A 39 -9.37 20.84 4.08
C SER A 39 -10.08 19.61 3.48
N GLY A 40 -10.74 18.82 4.33
CA GLY A 40 -11.42 17.58 3.93
C GLY A 40 -10.53 16.33 3.91
N SER A 41 -9.20 16.48 3.97
CA SER A 41 -8.29 15.35 4.18
C SER A 41 -8.57 14.67 5.53
N SER A 42 -8.38 13.36 5.62
CA SER A 42 -8.69 12.60 6.83
C SER A 42 -7.71 11.48 7.14
N VAL A 43 -7.72 11.07 8.41
CA VAL A 43 -6.99 9.92 8.94
C VAL A 43 -8.00 8.97 9.58
N ARG A 44 -8.01 7.69 9.18
CA ARG A 44 -8.91 6.68 9.73
C ARG A 44 -8.13 5.46 10.20
N PHE A 45 -8.50 4.92 11.36
CA PHE A 45 -7.89 3.71 11.89
C PHE A 45 -8.78 3.07 12.95
N ARG A 46 -8.42 1.85 13.33
CA ARG A 46 -9.05 1.11 14.43
C ARG A 46 -8.02 0.78 15.49
N PHE A 47 -8.43 0.76 16.74
CA PHE A 47 -7.51 0.60 17.87
C PHE A 47 -8.18 -0.04 19.09
N THR A 48 -7.39 -0.49 20.06
CA THR A 48 -7.85 -0.88 21.40
C THR A 48 -7.39 0.09 22.46
N GLY A 49 -7.89 -0.05 23.68
CA GLY A 49 -7.43 0.69 24.83
C GLY A 49 -8.25 1.94 25.12
N SER A 50 -7.97 2.55 26.28
CA SER A 50 -8.83 3.57 26.86
C SER A 50 -8.50 5.01 26.46
N HIS A 51 -7.47 5.21 25.62
CA HIS A 51 -6.90 6.53 25.32
C HIS A 51 -6.63 6.69 23.83
N LEU A 52 -6.91 7.88 23.31
CA LEU A 52 -6.54 8.31 21.97
C LEU A 52 -5.98 9.73 22.01
N GLY A 53 -4.76 9.90 21.50
CA GLY A 53 -4.12 11.16 21.22
C GLY A 53 -3.32 11.13 19.92
N ALA A 54 -2.65 12.24 19.62
CA ALA A 54 -1.70 12.35 18.52
C ALA A 54 -0.60 13.38 18.82
N LEU A 55 0.53 13.21 18.14
CA LEU A 55 1.66 14.12 18.14
C LEU A 55 1.75 14.85 16.80
N PHE A 56 1.97 16.16 16.87
CA PHE A 56 2.05 17.07 15.74
C PHE A 56 3.31 17.92 15.83
N ASP A 57 3.86 18.34 14.69
CA ASP A 57 4.82 19.44 14.66
C ASP A 57 4.05 20.77 14.56
N THR A 58 4.04 21.54 15.65
CA THR A 58 3.41 22.87 15.69
C THR A 58 4.42 24.02 15.75
N ALA A 59 5.73 23.74 15.65
CA ALA A 59 6.78 24.71 15.95
C ALA A 59 6.74 25.97 15.08
N SER A 60 6.27 25.84 13.83
CA SER A 60 6.12 26.95 12.88
C SER A 60 4.68 27.45 12.68
N ILE A 61 3.70 26.77 13.27
CA ILE A 61 2.26 27.03 13.08
C ILE A 61 1.85 28.28 13.88
N THR A 62 1.42 29.33 13.18
CA THR A 62 0.89 30.57 13.77
C THR A 62 -0.63 30.56 13.84
N VAL A 63 -1.30 29.92 12.87
CA VAL A 63 -2.76 29.72 12.87
C VAL A 63 -3.06 28.23 12.82
N PRO A 64 -3.43 27.62 13.97
CA PRO A 64 -3.75 26.20 14.07
C PRO A 64 -4.83 25.75 13.11
N ALA A 65 -4.59 24.62 12.45
CA ALA A 65 -5.63 23.89 11.74
C ALA A 65 -6.70 23.37 12.73
N GLN A 66 -7.90 23.10 12.21
CA GLN A 66 -9.00 22.55 12.98
C GLN A 66 -9.33 21.13 12.50
N LEU A 67 -9.50 20.20 13.44
CA LEU A 67 -9.84 18.80 13.19
C LEU A 67 -11.19 18.47 13.81
N TYR A 68 -12.02 17.74 13.06
CA TYR A 68 -13.13 16.99 13.63
C TYR A 68 -12.65 15.59 13.96
N VAL A 69 -12.82 15.17 15.21
CA VAL A 69 -12.48 13.82 15.68
C VAL A 69 -13.76 13.10 16.07
N ALA A 70 -14.05 12.00 15.37
CA ALA A 70 -15.14 11.10 15.68
C ALA A 70 -14.58 9.75 16.14
N ILE A 71 -15.10 9.24 17.25
CA ILE A 71 -14.79 7.91 17.77
C ILE A 71 -16.07 7.08 17.73
N ASP A 72 -15.99 5.85 17.22
CA ASP A 72 -17.09 4.88 17.14
C ASP A 72 -18.35 5.42 16.45
N GLY A 73 -18.15 6.29 15.45
CA GLY A 73 -19.25 6.92 14.71
C GLY A 73 -20.09 7.92 15.53
N GLN A 74 -19.63 8.30 16.73
CA GLN A 74 -20.25 9.37 17.50
C GLN A 74 -20.12 10.72 16.78
N ALA A 75 -20.91 11.70 17.24
CA ALA A 75 -20.84 13.05 16.70
C ALA A 75 -19.41 13.61 16.83
N PRO A 76 -18.83 14.19 15.75
CA PRO A 76 -17.46 14.66 15.77
C PRO A 76 -17.27 15.82 16.75
N VAL A 77 -16.15 15.79 17.48
CA VAL A 77 -15.71 16.84 18.39
C VAL A 77 -14.66 17.70 17.69
N LEU A 78 -14.74 19.02 17.85
CA LEU A 78 -13.80 19.96 17.24
C LEU A 78 -12.55 20.14 18.11
N HIS A 79 -11.37 19.97 17.52
CA HIS A 79 -10.07 20.23 18.15
C HIS A 79 -9.24 21.19 17.30
N LYS A 80 -8.51 22.10 17.96
CA LYS A 80 -7.47 22.93 17.30
C LYS A 80 -6.12 22.25 17.46
N VAL A 81 -5.28 22.24 16.44
CA VAL A 81 -3.91 21.69 16.48
C VAL A 81 -2.93 22.77 16.93
N ASP A 82 -3.06 23.19 18.19
CA ASP A 82 -2.33 24.33 18.78
C ASP A 82 -1.25 23.91 19.79
N ALA A 83 -0.92 22.62 19.85
CA ALA A 83 0.12 22.04 20.69
C ALA A 83 0.67 20.76 20.05
N ASP A 84 1.94 20.46 20.31
CA ASP A 84 2.61 19.27 19.78
C ASP A 84 1.97 17.96 20.25
N HIS A 85 1.28 17.96 21.40
CA HIS A 85 0.57 16.80 21.92
C HIS A 85 -0.91 17.12 22.12
N LYS A 86 -1.77 16.29 21.53
CA LYS A 86 -3.23 16.41 21.65
C LYS A 86 -3.85 15.11 22.12
N VAL A 87 -4.61 15.21 23.20
CA VAL A 87 -5.51 14.16 23.66
C VAL A 87 -6.89 14.40 23.08
N PHE A 88 -7.44 13.40 22.41
CA PHE A 88 -8.78 13.45 21.82
C PHE A 88 -9.81 12.73 22.68
N ALA A 89 -9.44 11.63 23.32
CA ALA A 89 -10.31 10.92 24.24
C ALA A 89 -9.53 10.15 25.31
N ASP A 90 -10.16 10.06 26.48
CA ASP A 90 -9.79 9.23 27.62
C ASP A 90 -11.01 8.41 28.06
N ASP A 91 -10.80 7.46 28.98
CA ASP A 91 -11.84 6.63 29.58
C ASP A 91 -12.69 5.84 28.55
N LEU A 92 -12.12 5.56 27.37
CA LEU A 92 -12.72 4.62 26.42
C LEU A 92 -12.70 3.20 27.02
N ASP A 93 -13.64 2.35 26.62
CA ASP A 93 -13.71 0.98 27.12
C ASP A 93 -12.54 0.15 26.58
N PRO A 94 -11.53 -0.19 27.42
CA PRO A 94 -10.33 -0.88 26.94
C PRO A 94 -10.60 -2.32 26.50
N THR A 95 -11.81 -2.85 26.73
CA THR A 95 -12.20 -4.22 26.40
C THR A 95 -12.78 -4.36 25.00
N VAL A 96 -13.05 -3.26 24.30
CA VAL A 96 -13.57 -3.27 22.93
C VAL A 96 -12.60 -2.60 21.95
N ALA A 97 -12.80 -2.90 20.67
CA ALA A 97 -12.15 -2.17 19.58
C ALA A 97 -12.90 -0.87 19.30
N HIS A 98 -12.14 0.21 19.12
CA HIS A 98 -12.61 1.51 18.72
C HIS A 98 -12.26 1.81 17.25
N THR A 99 -13.02 2.72 16.64
CA THR A 99 -12.67 3.34 15.34
C THR A 99 -12.52 4.83 15.53
N ALA A 100 -11.47 5.42 14.95
CA ALA A 100 -11.27 6.87 14.92
C ALA A 100 -11.27 7.38 13.48
N GLU A 101 -11.90 8.54 13.28
CA GLU A 101 -11.85 9.33 12.06
C GLU A 101 -11.50 10.78 12.43
N LEU A 102 -10.33 11.24 11.98
CA LEU A 102 -9.84 12.60 12.17
C LEU A 102 -9.94 13.30 10.82
N VAL A 103 -10.87 14.24 10.67
CA VAL A 103 -11.08 15.01 9.43
C VAL A 103 -10.55 16.43 9.61
N VAL A 104 -9.72 16.90 8.68
CA VAL A 104 -9.31 18.29 8.63
C VAL A 104 -10.51 19.15 8.28
N LYS A 105 -11.09 19.82 9.28
CA LYS A 105 -12.19 20.76 9.08
C LYS A 105 -11.72 21.90 8.20
N ASP A 106 -10.64 22.57 8.59
CA ASP A 106 -10.06 23.63 7.79
C ASP A 106 -8.60 23.93 8.16
N VAL A 107 -7.91 24.52 7.18
CA VAL A 107 -6.59 25.13 7.27
C VAL A 107 -6.72 26.59 6.84
N ASP A 108 -6.09 27.53 7.54
CA ASP A 108 -6.31 28.96 7.29
C ASP A 108 -5.96 29.34 5.85
N GLU A 109 -6.77 30.21 5.25
CA GLU A 109 -6.60 30.51 3.84
C GLU A 109 -5.48 31.52 3.54
N TYR A 110 -5.17 32.41 4.48
CA TYR A 110 -4.28 33.56 4.30
C TYR A 110 -2.85 33.29 4.73
N GLU A 111 -2.67 32.55 5.83
CA GLU A 111 -1.35 32.19 6.32
C GLU A 111 -0.60 31.28 5.36
N ASN A 112 0.74 31.34 5.40
CA ASN A 112 1.58 30.51 4.54
C ASN A 112 1.29 29.02 4.77
N ARG A 113 0.73 28.37 3.74
CA ARG A 113 0.46 26.93 3.72
C ARG A 113 1.09 26.22 2.52
N TRP A 114 1.94 26.93 1.78
CA TRP A 114 2.53 26.40 0.54
C TRP A 114 4.03 26.17 0.66
N ASN A 115 4.76 27.05 1.33
CA ASN A 115 6.22 26.95 1.46
C ASN A 115 6.59 26.53 2.89
N VAL A 116 7.55 25.61 3.05
CA VAL A 116 8.11 25.29 4.36
C VAL A 116 9.05 26.40 4.86
N PRO A 117 9.02 26.78 6.16
CA PRO A 117 8.13 26.27 7.21
C PRO A 117 6.69 26.80 7.08
N LEU A 118 5.72 25.94 7.38
CA LEU A 118 4.28 26.26 7.28
C LEU A 118 3.83 27.12 8.46
N GLN A 119 2.98 28.11 8.21
CA GLN A 119 2.30 28.90 9.23
C GLN A 119 0.92 28.34 9.59
N THR A 120 0.35 27.52 8.71
CA THR A 120 -0.88 26.77 8.94
C THR A 120 -0.87 25.47 8.13
N GLY A 121 -1.48 24.42 8.66
CA GLY A 121 -1.46 23.07 8.10
C GLY A 121 -1.51 22.02 9.20
N VAL A 122 -1.54 20.76 8.81
CA VAL A 122 -1.44 19.62 9.73
C VAL A 122 -0.15 18.88 9.40
N VAL A 123 0.76 18.80 10.38
CA VAL A 123 1.97 17.98 10.32
C VAL A 123 1.83 16.89 11.39
N LEU A 124 1.33 15.72 10.99
CA LEU A 124 1.07 14.60 11.89
C LEU A 124 2.33 13.73 12.01
N GLU A 125 2.84 13.60 13.23
CA GLU A 125 4.01 12.77 13.52
C GLU A 125 3.63 11.37 13.97
N LYS A 126 2.68 11.24 14.92
CA LYS A 126 2.29 9.95 15.50
C LYS A 126 0.85 9.95 15.98
N ILE A 127 0.21 8.78 15.93
CA ILE A 127 -0.96 8.45 16.74
C ILE A 127 -0.47 7.90 18.08
N GLU A 128 -1.07 8.36 19.18
CA GLU A 128 -0.78 7.93 20.54
C GLU A 128 -1.98 7.18 21.11
N LEU A 129 -1.72 6.01 21.71
CA LEU A 129 -2.72 5.19 22.37
C LEU A 129 -2.29 4.87 23.81
N ALA A 130 -3.21 4.30 24.59
CA ALA A 130 -2.91 3.78 25.92
C ALA A 130 -1.71 2.82 25.90
N PRO A 131 -0.97 2.66 27.01
CA PRO A 131 0.06 1.61 27.10
C PRO A 131 -0.52 0.24 26.71
N ASP A 132 0.25 -0.54 25.94
CA ASP A 132 -0.10 -1.86 25.39
C ASP A 132 -1.29 -1.91 24.41
N ALA A 133 -1.95 -0.78 24.15
CA ALA A 133 -2.95 -0.66 23.09
C ALA A 133 -2.34 -0.95 21.72
N LYS A 134 -3.18 -1.42 20.79
CA LYS A 134 -2.74 -1.77 19.44
C LYS A 134 -3.66 -1.19 18.38
N LEU A 135 -3.06 -0.78 17.27
CA LEU A 135 -3.81 -0.61 16.02
C LEU A 135 -4.32 -1.97 15.51
N ILE A 136 -5.54 -1.95 15.01
CA ILE A 136 -6.25 -3.09 14.43
C ILE A 136 -6.28 -2.89 12.92
N PRO A 137 -6.06 -3.95 12.11
CA PRO A 137 -6.22 -3.86 10.67
C PRO A 137 -7.58 -3.28 10.27
N LEU A 138 -7.55 -2.11 9.62
CA LEU A 138 -8.64 -1.50 8.89
C LEU A 138 -8.16 -1.38 7.45
N GLN A 139 -8.70 -2.18 6.55
CA GLN A 139 -8.32 -2.15 5.15
C GLN A 139 -9.56 -1.95 4.31
N THR A 140 -9.70 -0.72 3.88
CA THR A 140 -10.70 -0.28 2.95
C THR A 140 -9.98 0.25 1.72
N THR A 141 -10.40 -0.23 0.55
CA THR A 141 -10.09 0.42 -0.72
C THR A 141 -11.39 1.01 -1.23
N ALA A 142 -11.41 2.29 -1.56
CA ALA A 142 -12.58 2.85 -2.20
C ALA A 142 -12.79 2.25 -3.60
N GLU A 143 -14.05 2.01 -3.99
CA GLU A 143 -14.37 1.56 -5.36
C GLU A 143 -14.08 2.64 -6.39
N HIS A 144 -14.15 3.88 -5.94
CA HIS A 144 -14.10 5.07 -6.76
C HIS A 144 -13.14 6.06 -6.11
N ARG A 145 -12.45 6.82 -6.95
CA ARG A 145 -11.56 7.89 -6.55
C ARG A 145 -11.91 9.12 -7.35
N ILE A 146 -12.02 10.27 -6.68
CA ILE A 146 -12.41 11.54 -7.32
C ILE A 146 -11.46 12.64 -6.88
N GLU A 147 -10.88 13.35 -7.84
CA GLU A 147 -10.17 14.59 -7.54
C GLU A 147 -11.06 15.79 -7.78
N PHE A 148 -10.97 16.77 -6.90
CA PHE A 148 -11.63 18.04 -7.01
C PHE A 148 -10.58 19.14 -6.96
N TYR A 149 -10.53 19.94 -8.01
CA TYR A 149 -9.68 21.12 -8.10
C TYR A 149 -10.54 22.37 -8.20
N GLY A 150 -10.31 23.32 -7.30
CA GLY A 150 -11.01 24.59 -7.36
C GLY A 150 -10.50 25.60 -6.34
N ASP A 151 -11.33 26.59 -6.08
CA ASP A 151 -10.98 27.76 -5.26
C ASP A 151 -11.52 27.66 -3.82
N SER A 152 -11.79 28.81 -3.18
CA SER A 152 -12.40 28.92 -1.85
C SER A 152 -13.68 28.11 -1.68
N ILE A 153 -14.47 27.93 -2.75
CA ILE A 153 -15.69 27.14 -2.73
C ILE A 153 -15.37 25.65 -2.59
N THR A 154 -14.31 25.19 -3.24
CA THR A 154 -13.86 23.79 -3.13
C THR A 154 -13.20 23.54 -1.78
N GLN A 155 -12.56 24.54 -1.18
CA GLN A 155 -12.04 24.46 0.20
C GLN A 155 -13.18 24.37 1.24
N GLY A 156 -14.29 25.09 1.02
CA GLY A 156 -15.38 25.22 2.00
C GLY A 156 -15.31 26.52 2.82
N VAL A 157 -14.67 27.57 2.29
CA VAL A 157 -14.60 28.89 2.94
C VAL A 157 -16.01 29.47 3.13
N MET A 158 -16.26 30.04 4.31
CA MET A 158 -17.56 30.61 4.72
C MET A 158 -18.73 29.61 4.69
N ALA A 159 -18.48 28.29 4.66
CA ALA A 159 -19.56 27.30 4.64
C ALA A 159 -20.51 27.42 5.85
N LEU A 160 -19.97 27.74 7.03
CA LEU A 160 -20.73 27.79 8.29
C LEU A 160 -21.31 29.18 8.60
N CYS A 161 -20.59 30.26 8.28
CA CYS A 161 -21.01 31.63 8.54
C CYS A 161 -20.38 32.63 7.56
N ALA A 162 -20.94 33.85 7.52
CA ALA A 162 -20.53 34.91 6.61
C ALA A 162 -19.29 35.70 7.08
N GLU A 163 -18.31 35.01 7.65
CA GLU A 163 -17.01 35.57 8.04
C GLU A 163 -15.87 34.70 7.50
N LEU A 164 -14.72 35.31 7.24
CA LEU A 164 -13.54 34.60 6.77
C LEU A 164 -12.77 33.99 7.95
N GLY A 165 -12.01 32.94 7.69
CA GLY A 165 -11.16 32.26 8.67
C GLY A 165 -11.65 30.87 9.06
N THR A 166 -10.79 30.15 9.78
CA THR A 166 -10.95 28.72 10.06
C THR A 166 -12.21 28.38 10.86
N ASP A 167 -12.77 29.31 11.64
CA ASP A 167 -13.99 29.05 12.42
C ASP A 167 -15.23 28.93 11.52
N CYS A 168 -15.33 29.73 10.44
CA CYS A 168 -16.47 29.73 9.51
C CYS A 168 -16.28 28.85 8.26
N ALA A 169 -15.06 28.38 7.99
CA ALA A 169 -14.76 27.45 6.90
C ALA A 169 -14.89 25.98 7.36
N ASP A 170 -15.35 25.11 6.46
CA ASP A 170 -15.50 23.67 6.76
C ASP A 170 -15.49 22.81 5.49
N GLY A 171 -14.35 22.15 5.25
CA GLY A 171 -14.17 21.23 4.14
C GLY A 171 -15.06 19.99 4.22
N SER A 172 -15.43 19.54 5.42
CA SER A 172 -16.34 18.39 5.61
C SER A 172 -17.79 18.69 5.19
N LYS A 173 -18.14 19.98 5.07
CA LYS A 173 -19.45 20.43 4.56
C LYS A 173 -19.38 20.86 3.10
N ALA A 174 -18.18 20.95 2.52
CA ALA A 174 -18.02 21.36 1.13
C ALA A 174 -18.54 20.27 0.17
N TYR A 175 -18.95 20.70 -1.03
CA TYR A 175 -19.51 19.80 -2.03
C TYR A 175 -18.58 18.63 -2.44
N PRO A 176 -17.23 18.75 -2.46
CA PRO A 176 -16.34 17.63 -2.78
C PRO A 176 -16.47 16.48 -1.78
N HIS A 177 -16.34 16.79 -0.49
CA HIS A 177 -16.46 15.82 0.59
C HIS A 177 -17.83 15.12 0.58
N LEU A 178 -18.91 15.89 0.38
CA LEU A 178 -20.27 15.33 0.31
C LEU A 178 -20.49 14.41 -0.89
N VAL A 179 -19.90 14.72 -2.05
CA VAL A 179 -19.94 13.84 -3.23
C VAL A 179 -19.12 12.58 -2.98
N GLY A 180 -17.93 12.71 -2.40
CA GLY A 180 -17.10 11.58 -1.98
C GLY A 180 -17.85 10.62 -1.07
N ALA A 181 -18.46 11.15 0.00
CA ALA A 181 -19.29 10.40 0.92
C ALA A 181 -20.48 9.70 0.23
N ALA A 182 -21.14 10.34 -0.74
CA ALA A 182 -22.26 9.74 -1.46
C ALA A 182 -21.85 8.52 -2.30
N PHE A 183 -20.65 8.55 -2.90
CA PHE A 183 -20.08 7.45 -3.67
C PHE A 183 -19.25 6.47 -2.82
N GLY A 184 -18.99 6.79 -1.55
CA GLY A 184 -17.98 6.10 -0.74
C GLY A 184 -16.62 6.08 -1.45
N ALA A 185 -16.31 7.19 -2.12
CA ALA A 185 -15.07 7.39 -2.85
C ALA A 185 -14.02 8.01 -1.95
N ASP A 186 -12.76 7.63 -2.14
CA ASP A 186 -11.64 8.43 -1.64
C ASP A 186 -11.61 9.72 -2.46
N THR A 187 -11.28 10.85 -1.83
CA THR A 187 -11.32 12.15 -2.49
C THR A 187 -10.14 13.03 -2.18
N ASN A 188 -9.49 13.56 -3.22
CA ASN A 188 -8.61 14.70 -3.09
C ASN A 188 -9.42 15.99 -3.25
N GLN A 189 -9.64 16.70 -2.15
CA GLN A 189 -10.26 18.02 -2.14
C GLN A 189 -9.17 19.09 -2.15
N VAL A 190 -8.82 19.59 -3.34
CA VAL A 190 -7.76 20.60 -3.53
C VAL A 190 -8.42 21.94 -3.83
N GLY A 191 -8.59 22.73 -2.76
CA GLY A 191 -9.24 24.03 -2.81
C GLY A 191 -8.39 25.08 -2.13
N PHE A 192 -8.08 26.18 -2.84
CA PHE A 192 -7.33 27.29 -2.27
C PHE A 192 -8.07 28.62 -2.48
N GLY A 193 -8.25 29.36 -1.39
CA GLY A 193 -8.87 30.68 -1.41
C GLY A 193 -8.23 31.62 -2.44
N LYS A 194 -9.06 32.42 -3.13
CA LYS A 194 -8.68 33.34 -4.23
C LYS A 194 -8.03 32.69 -5.47
N GLN A 195 -7.68 31.40 -5.45
CA GLN A 195 -6.98 30.78 -6.57
C GLN A 195 -7.86 30.75 -7.82
N GLY A 196 -7.23 30.93 -8.98
CA GLY A 196 -7.83 30.79 -10.29
C GLY A 196 -6.88 30.09 -11.27
N ILE A 197 -7.28 30.07 -12.53
CA ILE A 197 -6.46 29.51 -13.61
C ILE A 197 -5.21 30.35 -13.87
N ILE A 198 -5.34 31.67 -13.79
CA ILE A 198 -4.24 32.64 -13.97
C ILE A 198 -4.07 33.56 -12.75
N GLN A 199 -4.96 33.44 -11.76
CA GLN A 199 -4.87 34.13 -10.49
C GLN A 199 -4.19 33.24 -9.41
N PRO A 200 -3.07 33.68 -8.80
CA PRO A 200 -2.50 33.01 -7.64
C PRO A 200 -3.44 33.00 -6.43
N GLY A 201 -3.38 31.92 -5.64
CA GLY A 201 -4.18 31.75 -4.43
C GLY A 201 -3.61 32.47 -3.20
N HIS A 202 -4.40 32.50 -2.13
CA HIS A 202 -3.93 32.89 -0.81
C HIS A 202 -3.04 31.81 -0.18
N GLY A 203 -2.31 32.16 0.88
CA GLY A 203 -1.41 31.24 1.59
C GLY A 203 -0.16 30.86 0.81
N ASN A 204 0.30 31.77 -0.07
CA ASN A 204 1.43 31.63 -0.99
C ASN A 204 1.27 30.55 -2.07
N VAL A 205 0.05 30.10 -2.32
CA VAL A 205 -0.25 29.12 -3.37
C VAL A 205 -0.18 29.81 -4.74
N GLY A 206 0.45 29.15 -5.70
CA GLY A 206 0.48 29.62 -7.10
C GLY A 206 -0.90 29.57 -7.79
N THR A 207 -0.90 29.73 -9.10
CA THR A 207 -2.06 29.47 -9.98
C THR A 207 -2.43 27.98 -9.97
N ALA A 208 -3.62 27.64 -10.47
CA ALA A 208 -4.07 26.25 -10.58
C ALA A 208 -3.06 25.35 -11.33
N SER A 209 -2.40 25.88 -12.36
CA SER A 209 -1.38 25.14 -13.11
C SER A 209 -0.12 24.89 -12.29
N GLU A 210 0.32 25.85 -11.48
CA GLU A 210 1.52 25.74 -10.65
C GLU A 210 1.32 24.78 -9.48
N SER A 211 0.12 24.74 -8.89
CA SER A 211 -0.19 23.85 -7.76
C SER A 211 -0.62 22.43 -8.16
N PHE A 212 -1.01 22.19 -9.41
CA PHE A 212 -1.46 20.85 -9.84
C PHE A 212 -0.36 19.79 -9.72
N GLY A 213 -0.70 18.68 -9.05
CA GLY A 213 0.20 17.57 -8.76
C GLY A 213 1.07 17.74 -7.51
N TRP A 214 0.85 18.82 -6.74
CA TRP A 214 1.62 19.14 -5.54
C TRP A 214 0.72 19.25 -4.32
N ASN A 215 1.12 18.65 -3.20
CA ASN A 215 0.44 18.87 -1.92
C ASN A 215 0.78 20.26 -1.39
N LEU A 216 2.07 20.59 -1.39
CA LEU A 216 2.66 21.92 -1.17
C LEU A 216 3.97 22.04 -1.95
N ALA A 217 4.63 23.19 -1.93
CA ALA A 217 5.87 23.42 -2.69
C ALA A 217 6.95 22.39 -2.34
N GLY A 218 7.43 21.65 -3.34
CA GLY A 218 8.50 20.65 -3.16
C GLY A 218 8.01 19.27 -2.70
N PHE A 219 6.73 19.11 -2.38
CA PHE A 219 6.14 17.83 -1.97
C PHE A 219 5.14 17.33 -3.02
N PRO A 220 5.57 16.47 -3.95
CA PRO A 220 4.68 15.90 -4.95
C PRO A 220 3.64 14.99 -4.28
N VAL A 221 2.50 14.83 -4.94
CA VAL A 221 1.41 13.99 -4.46
C VAL A 221 1.65 12.55 -4.90
N ALA A 222 1.29 11.59 -4.04
CA ALA A 222 1.30 10.18 -4.44
C ALA A 222 0.29 9.92 -5.57
N PRO A 223 0.56 8.98 -6.50
CA PRO A 223 -0.39 8.65 -7.56
C PRO A 223 -1.78 8.28 -7.01
N PHE A 224 -2.82 8.96 -7.49
CA PHE A 224 -4.19 8.78 -7.01
C PHE A 224 -5.07 7.92 -7.94
N ASP A 225 -4.81 7.91 -9.25
CA ASP A 225 -5.59 7.19 -10.29
C ASP A 225 -7.12 7.42 -10.19
N PRO A 226 -7.59 8.66 -10.29
CA PRO A 226 -9.01 8.99 -10.22
C PRO A 226 -9.82 8.45 -11.41
N GLY A 227 -11.01 7.92 -11.08
CA GLY A 227 -12.03 7.65 -12.10
C GLY A 227 -12.65 8.92 -12.67
N ALA A 228 -12.67 10.00 -11.89
CA ALA A 228 -13.14 11.32 -12.30
C ALA A 228 -12.34 12.46 -11.67
N VAL A 229 -12.12 13.53 -12.43
CA VAL A 229 -11.54 14.80 -11.98
C VAL A 229 -12.57 15.90 -12.20
N VAL A 230 -12.94 16.62 -11.16
CA VAL A 230 -13.89 17.73 -11.20
C VAL A 230 -13.13 19.05 -11.05
N VAL A 231 -13.33 19.96 -11.99
CA VAL A 231 -12.66 21.27 -12.01
C VAL A 231 -13.71 22.36 -11.82
N ASN A 232 -13.57 23.16 -10.76
CA ASN A 232 -14.43 24.29 -10.43
C ASN A 232 -13.58 25.54 -10.18
N PHE A 233 -12.93 26.02 -11.24
CA PHE A 233 -12.16 27.26 -11.29
C PHE A 233 -12.82 28.27 -12.24
N GLY A 234 -12.52 29.54 -12.02
CA GLY A 234 -12.93 30.67 -12.86
C GLY A 234 -13.55 31.82 -12.06
N THR A 235 -14.04 31.57 -10.84
CA THR A 235 -14.64 32.58 -9.95
C THR A 235 -13.73 33.78 -9.76
N ASN A 236 -12.45 33.53 -9.45
CA ASN A 236 -11.46 34.54 -9.12
C ASN A 236 -10.75 35.16 -10.32
N ASP A 237 -10.93 34.58 -11.51
CA ASP A 237 -10.32 35.07 -12.74
C ASP A 237 -11.16 36.17 -13.42
N ALA A 238 -12.21 36.67 -12.78
CA ALA A 238 -13.21 37.59 -13.37
C ALA A 238 -12.64 38.86 -14.04
N ALA A 239 -11.46 39.32 -13.62
CA ALA A 239 -10.79 40.49 -14.23
C ALA A 239 -10.08 40.15 -15.55
N SER A 240 -9.90 38.87 -15.86
CA SER A 240 -9.18 38.38 -17.02
C SER A 240 -10.02 38.47 -18.27
N THR A 241 -9.38 38.72 -19.41
CA THR A 241 -10.10 38.70 -20.69
C THR A 241 -10.31 37.26 -21.18
N SER A 242 -11.33 37.03 -22.00
CA SER A 242 -11.54 35.74 -22.68
C SER A 242 -10.32 35.28 -23.49
N ALA A 243 -9.54 36.23 -24.03
CA ALA A 243 -8.33 35.96 -24.80
C ALA A 243 -7.17 35.40 -23.95
N GLU A 244 -7.14 35.71 -22.66
CA GLU A 244 -6.16 35.20 -21.70
C GLU A 244 -6.68 33.92 -21.03
N PHE A 245 -7.93 33.93 -20.56
CA PHE A 245 -8.49 32.86 -19.76
C PHE A 245 -8.73 31.57 -20.55
N THR A 246 -9.36 31.66 -21.74
CA THR A 246 -9.72 30.47 -22.55
C THR A 246 -8.52 29.58 -22.88
N PRO A 247 -7.40 30.11 -23.44
CA PRO A 247 -6.24 29.27 -23.74
C PRO A 247 -5.57 28.72 -22.48
N ALA A 248 -5.54 29.48 -21.38
CA ALA A 248 -4.99 29.01 -20.11
C ALA A 248 -5.81 27.86 -19.51
N TYR A 249 -7.14 27.95 -19.54
CA TYR A 249 -8.03 26.88 -19.09
C TYR A 249 -7.87 25.61 -19.94
N LEU A 250 -7.77 25.77 -21.27
CA LEU A 250 -7.49 24.65 -22.19
C LEU A 250 -6.13 23.98 -21.89
N ALA A 251 -5.09 24.77 -21.61
CA ALA A 251 -3.78 24.24 -21.22
C ALA A 251 -3.87 23.46 -19.91
N TYR A 252 -4.63 23.96 -18.93
CA TYR A 252 -4.87 23.27 -17.66
C TYR A 252 -5.59 21.92 -17.85
N LEU A 253 -6.68 21.88 -18.64
CA LEU A 253 -7.38 20.62 -18.96
C LEU A 253 -6.45 19.59 -19.64
N ARG A 254 -5.55 20.05 -20.52
CA ARG A 254 -4.56 19.18 -21.16
C ARG A 254 -3.52 18.67 -20.18
N LYS A 255 -3.11 19.49 -19.20
CA LYS A 255 -2.22 19.07 -18.12
C LYS A 255 -2.86 17.97 -17.28
N ILE A 256 -4.13 18.14 -16.88
CA ILE A 256 -4.90 17.10 -16.19
C ILE A 256 -4.96 15.82 -17.03
N ARG A 257 -5.32 15.91 -18.32
CA ARG A 257 -5.40 14.72 -19.20
C ARG A 257 -4.05 14.00 -19.35
N ALA A 258 -2.93 14.73 -19.35
CA ALA A 258 -1.61 14.13 -19.44
C ALA A 258 -1.25 13.34 -18.18
N ALA A 259 -1.59 13.88 -17.00
CA ALA A 259 -1.42 13.18 -15.72
C ALA A 259 -2.41 12.02 -15.55
N GLU A 260 -3.65 12.21 -16.03
CA GLU A 260 -4.76 11.28 -15.87
C GLU A 260 -5.37 10.84 -17.21
N PRO A 261 -4.71 9.92 -17.95
CA PRO A 261 -5.11 9.56 -19.31
C PRO A 261 -6.50 8.93 -19.40
N GLN A 262 -6.96 8.27 -18.34
CA GLN A 262 -8.23 7.54 -18.32
C GLN A 262 -9.36 8.26 -17.57
N ALA A 263 -9.09 9.29 -16.76
CA ALA A 263 -10.13 9.92 -15.95
C ALA A 263 -11.23 10.60 -16.79
N LEU A 264 -12.46 10.64 -16.27
CA LEU A 264 -13.48 11.57 -16.76
C LEU A 264 -13.18 12.96 -16.19
N ILE A 265 -12.95 13.96 -17.03
CA ILE A 265 -12.71 15.34 -16.58
C ILE A 265 -14.01 16.13 -16.71
N VAL A 266 -14.50 16.66 -15.60
CA VAL A 266 -15.75 17.41 -15.50
C VAL A 266 -15.44 18.86 -15.16
N ALA A 267 -15.48 19.74 -16.16
CA ALA A 267 -15.34 21.17 -15.97
C ALA A 267 -16.70 21.78 -15.62
N LEU A 268 -16.86 22.23 -14.38
CA LEU A 268 -18.07 22.92 -13.94
C LEU A 268 -18.04 24.36 -14.42
N ARG A 269 -19.20 24.88 -14.82
CA ARG A 269 -19.43 26.32 -14.82
C ARG A 269 -19.28 26.82 -13.37
N PRO A 270 -18.47 27.85 -13.08
CA PRO A 270 -18.43 28.49 -11.78
C PRO A 270 -19.84 28.88 -11.34
N PHE A 271 -20.17 28.70 -10.06
CA PHE A 271 -21.56 28.90 -9.61
C PHE A 271 -22.05 30.33 -9.85
N ASN A 272 -21.16 31.33 -9.76
CA ASN A 272 -21.46 32.73 -10.09
C ASN A 272 -21.53 33.02 -11.61
N GLY A 273 -21.11 32.08 -12.46
CA GLY A 273 -21.15 32.17 -13.91
C GLY A 273 -19.97 32.81 -14.61
N THR A 274 -18.94 33.22 -13.87
CA THR A 274 -17.73 33.79 -14.45
C THR A 274 -17.13 32.84 -15.49
N HIS A 275 -16.73 33.37 -16.65
CA HIS A 275 -16.10 32.64 -17.74
C HIS A 275 -16.87 31.40 -18.27
N ALA A 276 -18.20 31.32 -18.08
CA ALA A 276 -18.99 30.16 -18.51
C ALA A 276 -18.79 29.78 -19.99
N ASP A 277 -18.85 30.77 -20.88
CA ASP A 277 -18.68 30.56 -22.33
C ASP A 277 -17.23 30.19 -22.69
N ASP A 278 -16.25 30.78 -21.99
CA ASP A 278 -14.82 30.51 -22.19
C ASP A 278 -14.46 29.08 -21.78
N ILE A 279 -14.96 28.61 -20.63
CA ILE A 279 -14.75 27.22 -20.15
C ILE A 279 -15.40 26.24 -21.13
N LYS A 280 -16.63 26.53 -21.57
CA LYS A 280 -17.33 25.69 -22.56
C LYS A 280 -16.56 25.63 -23.88
N ALA A 281 -16.00 26.74 -24.34
CA ALA A 281 -15.16 26.79 -25.53
C ALA A 281 -13.84 26.01 -25.35
N ALA A 282 -13.18 26.14 -24.20
CA ALA A 282 -11.96 25.40 -23.86
C ALA A 282 -12.21 23.89 -23.84
N VAL A 283 -13.29 23.43 -23.20
CA VAL A 283 -13.69 22.01 -23.20
C VAL A 283 -13.90 21.50 -24.63
N ALA A 284 -14.65 22.22 -25.46
CA ALA A 284 -14.85 21.83 -26.86
C ALA A 284 -13.53 21.75 -27.65
N ALA A 285 -12.58 22.64 -27.36
CA ALA A 285 -11.27 22.69 -28.00
C ALA A 285 -10.33 21.54 -27.58
N THR A 286 -10.63 20.82 -26.49
CA THR A 286 -9.88 19.59 -26.13
C THR A 286 -10.06 18.50 -27.18
N LYS A 287 -11.22 18.46 -27.86
CA LYS A 287 -11.65 17.39 -28.76
C LYS A 287 -11.61 16.00 -28.09
N ASP A 288 -11.80 15.95 -26.78
CA ASP A 288 -11.83 14.73 -25.99
C ASP A 288 -13.24 14.52 -25.42
N ARG A 289 -13.85 13.39 -25.78
CA ARG A 289 -15.19 12.99 -25.31
C ARG A 289 -15.27 12.73 -23.81
N ARG A 290 -14.13 12.52 -23.14
CA ARG A 290 -14.02 12.33 -21.69
C ARG A 290 -13.70 13.63 -20.96
N VAL A 291 -13.76 14.79 -21.64
CA VAL A 291 -13.75 16.11 -21.02
C VAL A 291 -15.12 16.74 -21.26
N VAL A 292 -15.86 17.01 -20.19
CA VAL A 292 -17.26 17.48 -20.28
C VAL A 292 -17.46 18.79 -19.55
N TYR A 293 -18.21 19.69 -20.18
CA TYR A 293 -18.69 20.92 -19.56
C TYR A 293 -20.03 20.65 -18.90
N VAL A 294 -20.18 21.04 -17.64
CA VAL A 294 -21.42 20.93 -16.89
C VAL A 294 -21.93 22.32 -16.56
N ASP A 295 -23.08 22.66 -17.13
CA ASP A 295 -23.76 23.91 -16.82
C ASP A 295 -24.42 23.84 -15.44
N THR A 296 -23.99 24.73 -14.55
CA THR A 296 -24.47 24.87 -13.17
C THR A 296 -25.50 26.00 -13.01
N THR A 297 -25.93 26.63 -14.11
CA THR A 297 -26.98 27.65 -14.08
C THR A 297 -28.21 27.16 -13.30
N GLY A 298 -28.64 27.94 -12.31
CA GLY A 298 -29.82 27.62 -11.50
C GLY A 298 -29.63 26.47 -10.51
N TRP A 299 -28.41 25.99 -10.29
CA TRP A 299 -28.15 25.01 -9.23
C TRP A 299 -28.33 25.63 -7.85
N LEU A 300 -27.81 26.83 -7.62
CA LEU A 300 -27.87 27.55 -6.35
C LEU A 300 -28.72 28.81 -6.48
N GLY A 301 -29.57 29.05 -5.49
CA GLY A 301 -30.36 30.27 -5.33
C GLY A 301 -29.73 31.25 -4.34
N PRO A 302 -30.31 32.46 -4.15
CA PRO A 302 -29.75 33.48 -3.26
C PRO A 302 -29.57 33.03 -1.80
N ASP A 303 -30.48 32.20 -1.28
CA ASP A 303 -30.43 31.70 0.12
C ASP A 303 -29.39 30.58 0.33
N ASP A 304 -28.76 30.10 -0.74
CA ASP A 304 -27.74 29.04 -0.69
C ASP A 304 -26.32 29.61 -0.43
N PHE A 305 -26.18 30.91 -0.17
CA PHE A 305 -24.90 31.58 0.02
C PHE A 305 -24.76 32.22 1.41
N ASN A 306 -23.53 32.23 1.91
CA ASN A 306 -23.07 33.20 2.89
C ASN A 306 -22.37 34.34 2.13
N GLY A 307 -23.02 35.50 2.08
CA GLY A 307 -22.62 36.59 1.18
C GLY A 307 -23.13 36.37 -0.25
N SER A 308 -22.34 36.77 -1.26
CA SER A 308 -22.76 36.70 -2.67
C SER A 308 -22.08 35.61 -3.50
N THR A 309 -21.06 34.94 -2.95
CA THR A 309 -20.15 34.06 -3.72
C THR A 309 -19.95 32.70 -3.07
N HIS A 310 -19.81 32.64 -1.75
CA HIS A 310 -19.50 31.40 -1.03
C HIS A 310 -20.78 30.65 -0.64
N PRO A 311 -20.97 29.40 -1.10
CA PRO A 311 -22.12 28.61 -0.67
C PRO A 311 -22.09 28.38 0.84
N ASN A 312 -23.25 28.49 1.49
CA ASN A 312 -23.41 28.03 2.87
C ASN A 312 -23.58 26.49 2.87
N VAL A 313 -23.75 25.88 4.05
CA VAL A 313 -23.97 24.43 4.19
C VAL A 313 -25.09 23.92 3.27
N GLN A 314 -26.21 24.62 3.18
CA GLN A 314 -27.33 24.24 2.30
C GLN A 314 -26.90 24.30 0.83
N GLY A 315 -26.24 25.37 0.41
CA GLY A 315 -25.74 25.50 -0.95
C GLY A 315 -24.76 24.40 -1.35
N HIS A 316 -23.85 24.02 -0.45
CA HIS A 316 -22.96 22.88 -0.69
C HIS A 316 -23.72 21.56 -0.81
N GLN A 317 -24.75 21.32 -0.01
CA GLN A 317 -25.60 20.12 -0.12
C GLN A 317 -26.36 20.07 -1.46
N VAL A 318 -26.89 21.21 -1.91
CA VAL A 318 -27.57 21.33 -3.21
C VAL A 318 -26.58 21.05 -4.34
N ALA A 319 -25.40 21.69 -4.32
CA ALA A 319 -24.35 21.47 -5.32
C ALA A 319 -23.91 20.00 -5.36
N ALA A 320 -23.65 19.39 -4.19
CA ALA A 320 -23.26 17.98 -4.08
C ALA A 320 -24.33 17.04 -4.65
N THR A 321 -25.61 17.27 -4.33
CA THR A 321 -26.72 16.47 -4.84
C THR A 321 -26.80 16.53 -6.37
N LYS A 322 -26.69 17.73 -6.95
CA LYS A 322 -26.74 17.93 -8.40
C LYS A 322 -25.53 17.30 -9.09
N LEU A 323 -24.32 17.52 -8.55
CA LEU A 323 -23.09 16.96 -9.09
C LEU A 323 -23.08 15.44 -9.01
N THR A 324 -23.53 14.86 -7.89
CA THR A 324 -23.68 13.41 -7.74
C THR A 324 -24.56 12.83 -8.84
N ALA A 325 -25.73 13.43 -9.10
CA ALA A 325 -26.62 12.98 -10.17
C ALA A 325 -25.98 13.08 -11.57
N VAL A 326 -25.16 14.11 -11.81
CA VAL A 326 -24.40 14.27 -13.05
C VAL A 326 -23.34 13.18 -13.19
N LEU A 327 -22.53 12.95 -12.15
CA LEU A 327 -21.49 11.92 -12.15
C LEU A 327 -22.09 10.54 -12.36
N LYS A 328 -23.16 10.17 -11.63
CA LYS A 328 -23.89 8.90 -11.84
C LYS A 328 -24.28 8.68 -13.30
N ARG A 329 -24.79 9.72 -13.97
CA ARG A 329 -25.19 9.64 -15.39
C ARG A 329 -23.99 9.45 -16.32
N LEU A 330 -22.86 10.10 -16.03
CA LEU A 330 -21.68 10.09 -16.89
C LEU A 330 -20.80 8.85 -16.69
N THR A 331 -20.73 8.33 -15.46
CA THR A 331 -19.85 7.22 -15.08
C THR A 331 -20.59 5.88 -14.93
N GLY A 332 -21.89 5.93 -14.65
CA GLY A 332 -22.68 4.74 -14.28
C GLY A 332 -22.51 4.31 -12.81
N TRP A 333 -21.83 5.11 -11.98
CA TRP A 333 -21.59 4.78 -10.57
C TRP A 333 -22.87 4.81 -9.73
N SER A 334 -22.87 4.06 -8.63
CA SER A 334 -23.96 3.96 -7.66
C SER A 334 -23.61 4.67 -6.34
N THR A 335 -24.63 4.93 -5.51
CA THR A 335 -24.49 5.68 -4.25
C THR A 335 -25.27 4.98 -3.14
N GLY A 336 -24.82 5.11 -1.89
CA GLY A 336 -25.54 4.64 -0.68
C GLY A 336 -25.47 3.12 -0.43
N PRO A 337 -25.91 2.64 0.76
CA PRO A 337 -25.89 1.22 1.08
C PRO A 337 -26.90 0.48 0.21
N SER A 338 -26.57 -0.75 -0.13
CA SER A 338 -27.41 -1.52 -1.02
C SER A 338 -28.44 -2.38 -0.31
N GLY A 339 -29.46 -2.78 -1.07
CA GLY A 339 -30.29 -3.93 -0.71
C GLY A 339 -29.47 -5.20 -0.50
N THR A 340 -30.18 -6.32 -0.29
CA THR A 340 -29.61 -7.63 0.04
C THR A 340 -28.31 -7.92 -0.70
N PRO A 341 -27.17 -8.11 0.01
CA PRO A 341 -25.88 -8.32 -0.63
C PRO A 341 -25.88 -9.62 -1.43
N LYS A 342 -25.13 -9.63 -2.53
CA LYS A 342 -24.80 -10.86 -3.24
C LYS A 342 -23.75 -11.62 -2.42
N LEU A 343 -24.11 -12.83 -2.01
CA LEU A 343 -23.26 -13.69 -1.18
C LEU A 343 -22.45 -14.61 -2.09
N ALA A 344 -21.16 -14.76 -1.81
CA ALA A 344 -20.34 -15.75 -2.50
C ALA A 344 -19.24 -16.32 -1.60
N PRO A 345 -18.97 -17.63 -1.68
CA PRO A 345 -19.75 -18.64 -2.43
C PRO A 345 -21.14 -18.86 -1.80
N GLN A 346 -22.10 -19.32 -2.59
CA GLN A 346 -23.46 -19.62 -2.12
C GLN A 346 -24.02 -20.79 -2.92
N GLY A 347 -24.78 -21.64 -2.25
CA GLY A 347 -25.45 -22.80 -2.85
C GLY A 347 -24.83 -24.12 -2.41
N LEU A 348 -25.57 -25.20 -2.69
CA LEU A 348 -25.18 -26.57 -2.37
C LEU A 348 -24.92 -27.42 -3.63
N GLU A 349 -25.32 -26.96 -4.81
CA GLU A 349 -25.15 -27.71 -6.06
C GLU A 349 -23.70 -27.68 -6.51
N ASP A 350 -23.11 -26.49 -6.59
CA ASP A 350 -21.69 -26.30 -6.91
C ASP A 350 -20.84 -26.26 -5.64
N ALA A 351 -20.06 -27.32 -5.42
CA ALA A 351 -19.12 -27.32 -4.30
C ALA A 351 -17.97 -26.35 -4.56
N THR A 352 -17.59 -25.62 -3.52
CA THR A 352 -16.46 -24.68 -3.53
C THR A 352 -15.24 -25.27 -2.83
N CYS A 353 -14.06 -24.66 -3.00
CA CYS A 353 -12.87 -25.06 -2.24
C CYS A 353 -13.12 -24.91 -0.73
N SER A 354 -12.47 -25.74 0.09
CA SER A 354 -12.52 -25.67 1.56
C SER A 354 -11.97 -24.36 2.14
N ASP A 355 -11.05 -23.73 1.42
CA ASP A 355 -10.26 -22.56 1.78
C ASP A 355 -10.74 -21.26 1.09
N THR A 356 -11.94 -21.29 0.50
CA THR A 356 -12.50 -20.12 -0.18
C THR A 356 -12.77 -18.97 0.80
N PRO A 357 -12.33 -17.74 0.48
CA PRO A 357 -12.83 -16.55 1.16
C PRO A 357 -14.34 -16.41 0.99
N LEU A 358 -14.98 -15.76 1.95
CA LEU A 358 -16.38 -15.38 1.91
C LEU A 358 -16.50 -13.93 1.44
N SER A 359 -17.59 -13.60 0.76
CA SER A 359 -17.83 -12.25 0.26
C SER A 359 -19.29 -11.83 0.32
N LEU A 360 -19.49 -10.57 0.69
CA LEU A 360 -20.76 -9.86 0.64
C LEU A 360 -20.58 -8.68 -0.31
N THR A 361 -21.22 -8.75 -1.48
CA THR A 361 -21.12 -7.71 -2.49
C THR A 361 -22.41 -6.90 -2.55
N TYR A 362 -22.28 -5.62 -2.21
CA TYR A 362 -23.37 -4.64 -2.18
C TYR A 362 -23.51 -3.96 -3.56
N GLN A 363 -24.62 -3.27 -3.80
CA GLN A 363 -24.85 -2.36 -4.93
C GLN A 363 -24.10 -1.02 -4.79
N GLY A 364 -23.66 -0.65 -3.59
CA GLY A 364 -22.96 0.60 -3.31
C GLY A 364 -21.94 0.41 -2.18
N PRO A 365 -21.12 1.43 -1.92
CA PRO A 365 -20.00 1.37 -0.97
C PRO A 365 -20.47 0.98 0.43
N VAL A 366 -19.56 0.36 1.19
CA VAL A 366 -19.86 -0.12 2.54
C VAL A 366 -18.80 0.30 3.54
N ARG A 367 -19.22 0.46 4.79
CA ARG A 367 -18.33 0.64 5.94
C ARG A 367 -18.55 -0.50 6.93
N LEU A 368 -17.48 -1.00 7.52
CA LEU A 368 -17.57 -1.96 8.62
C LEU A 368 -18.11 -1.27 9.87
N GLY A 369 -18.82 -2.02 10.71
CA GLY A 369 -19.11 -1.56 12.07
C GLY A 369 -17.97 -1.86 13.04
N VAL A 370 -18.28 -1.84 14.34
CA VAL A 370 -17.28 -1.98 15.41
C VAL A 370 -17.39 -3.30 16.19
N THR A 371 -18.58 -3.88 16.31
CA THR A 371 -18.84 -5.01 17.24
C THR A 371 -19.45 -6.25 16.59
N GLY A 372 -19.89 -6.19 15.33
CA GLY A 372 -20.53 -7.32 14.66
C GLY A 372 -19.59 -8.50 14.42
N LYS A 373 -20.18 -9.70 14.29
CA LYS A 373 -19.45 -10.94 14.00
C LYS A 373 -19.98 -11.61 12.74
N LEU A 374 -19.11 -12.35 12.06
CA LEU A 374 -19.47 -13.37 11.08
C LEU A 374 -19.16 -14.73 11.68
N ASN A 375 -20.13 -15.65 11.67
CA ASN A 375 -19.96 -17.02 12.15
C ASN A 375 -20.16 -18.02 11.01
N ILE A 376 -19.25 -18.98 10.90
CA ILE A 376 -19.41 -20.13 10.02
C ILE A 376 -19.87 -21.30 10.89
N HIS A 377 -21.00 -21.91 10.52
CA HIS A 377 -21.58 -23.01 11.26
C HIS A 377 -21.54 -24.31 10.45
N ALA A 378 -21.17 -25.41 11.09
CA ALA A 378 -21.39 -26.74 10.55
C ALA A 378 -22.89 -27.08 10.47
N SER A 379 -23.24 -28.09 9.66
CA SER A 379 -24.64 -28.51 9.48
C SER A 379 -25.37 -28.93 10.76
N ASN A 380 -24.63 -29.40 11.78
CA ASN A 380 -25.17 -29.73 13.10
C ASN A 380 -25.46 -28.50 13.98
N GLY A 381 -25.05 -27.30 13.56
CA GLY A 381 -25.26 -26.04 14.27
C GLY A 381 -24.01 -25.47 14.94
N ASP A 382 -22.96 -26.28 15.13
CA ASP A 382 -21.74 -25.87 15.80
C ASP A 382 -21.02 -24.76 15.04
N VAL A 383 -20.53 -23.75 15.76
CA VAL A 383 -19.67 -22.71 15.19
C VAL A 383 -18.27 -23.30 14.97
N VAL A 384 -17.79 -23.25 13.72
CA VAL A 384 -16.45 -23.74 13.35
C VAL A 384 -15.43 -22.62 13.15
N ASP A 385 -15.91 -21.40 12.91
CA ASP A 385 -15.08 -20.20 12.88
C ASP A 385 -15.92 -18.96 13.19
N THR A 386 -15.29 -17.96 13.80
CA THR A 386 -15.88 -16.65 14.13
C THR A 386 -14.88 -15.56 13.76
N ILE A 387 -15.29 -14.64 12.88
CA ILE A 387 -14.58 -13.39 12.64
C ILE A 387 -15.34 -12.28 13.34
N SER A 388 -14.78 -11.76 14.43
CA SER A 388 -15.35 -10.66 15.21
C SER A 388 -14.63 -9.36 14.88
N LEU A 389 -15.38 -8.31 14.57
CA LEU A 389 -14.75 -7.01 14.34
C LEU A 389 -14.06 -6.50 15.59
N ALA A 390 -14.60 -6.77 16.79
CA ALA A 390 -14.07 -6.28 18.05
C ALA A 390 -12.94 -7.14 18.66
N ASP A 391 -12.80 -8.39 18.25
CA ASP A 391 -11.85 -9.32 18.86
C ASP A 391 -10.51 -9.30 18.12
N LEU A 392 -9.45 -8.85 18.80
CA LEU A 392 -8.11 -8.82 18.21
C LEU A 392 -7.60 -10.18 17.76
N THR A 393 -8.05 -11.27 18.40
CA THR A 393 -7.67 -12.62 18.00
C THR A 393 -8.22 -12.99 16.63
N SER A 394 -9.29 -12.33 16.17
CA SER A 394 -9.81 -12.52 14.81
C SER A 394 -8.86 -12.04 13.71
N TYR A 395 -7.87 -11.21 14.06
CA TYR A 395 -6.84 -10.72 13.13
C TYR A 395 -5.52 -11.45 13.31
N GLN A 396 -5.55 -12.62 13.94
CA GLN A 396 -4.40 -13.46 14.19
C GLN A 396 -4.62 -14.86 13.61
N ARG A 397 -3.64 -15.39 12.87
CA ARG A 397 -3.70 -16.78 12.38
C ARG A 397 -2.33 -17.40 12.20
N THR A 398 -2.31 -18.73 12.16
CA THR A 398 -1.12 -19.51 11.81
C THR A 398 -1.12 -19.74 10.29
N VAL A 399 0.07 -19.94 9.71
CA VAL A 399 0.25 -20.18 8.27
C VAL A 399 1.30 -21.27 8.08
N GLY A 400 0.97 -22.34 7.35
CA GLY A 400 1.92 -23.37 6.93
C GLY A 400 2.69 -24.08 8.06
N ASP A 401 2.09 -24.22 9.24
CA ASP A 401 2.72 -24.75 10.45
C ASP A 401 4.07 -24.09 10.78
N ALA A 402 4.23 -22.80 10.45
CA ALA A 402 5.47 -22.10 10.66
C ALA A 402 5.84 -22.03 12.13
N ARG A 403 7.09 -22.37 12.44
CA ARG A 403 7.58 -22.44 13.82
C ARG A 403 8.80 -21.56 14.01
N THR A 404 8.93 -21.05 15.23
CA THR A 404 10.14 -20.40 15.69
C THR A 404 11.25 -21.42 15.84
N ASP A 405 12.47 -20.95 16.04
CA ASP A 405 13.62 -21.80 16.32
C ASP A 405 13.49 -22.60 17.64
N TYR A 406 12.52 -22.23 18.48
CA TYR A 406 12.18 -22.90 19.73
C TYR A 406 11.05 -23.93 19.57
N GLY A 407 10.51 -24.08 18.36
CA GLY A 407 9.42 -25.00 18.04
C GLY A 407 8.02 -24.43 18.29
N GLU A 408 7.92 -23.18 18.77
CA GLU A 408 6.64 -22.50 19.00
C GLU A 408 5.98 -22.14 17.68
N LEU A 409 4.66 -22.31 17.59
CA LEU A 409 3.90 -21.98 16.40
C LEU A 409 3.82 -20.46 16.26
N HIS A 410 4.20 -19.93 15.10
CA HIS A 410 4.12 -18.50 14.84
C HIS A 410 2.70 -18.10 14.41
N THR A 411 2.26 -16.96 14.94
CA THR A 411 0.93 -16.39 14.67
C THR A 411 1.12 -15.01 14.04
N TRP A 412 0.63 -14.86 12.82
CA TRP A 412 0.67 -13.60 12.06
C TRP A 412 -0.51 -12.72 12.41
N THR A 413 -0.25 -11.41 12.47
CA THR A 413 -1.31 -10.41 12.26
C THR A 413 -1.69 -10.41 10.77
N TYR A 414 -2.98 -10.61 10.47
CA TYR A 414 -3.50 -10.66 9.11
C TYR A 414 -4.81 -9.89 8.94
N GLN A 415 -5.22 -9.68 7.69
CA GLN A 415 -6.40 -8.93 7.30
C GLN A 415 -7.58 -9.89 7.14
N ALA A 416 -8.21 -10.25 8.26
CA ALA A 416 -9.36 -11.15 8.28
C ALA A 416 -10.58 -10.59 7.54
N VAL A 417 -10.72 -9.27 7.52
CA VAL A 417 -11.77 -8.55 6.80
C VAL A 417 -11.12 -7.47 5.94
N VAL A 418 -11.47 -7.46 4.66
CA VAL A 418 -11.04 -6.42 3.70
C VAL A 418 -12.28 -5.86 3.03
N VAL A 419 -12.43 -4.54 3.02
CA VAL A 419 -13.45 -3.85 2.23
C VAL A 419 -12.83 -3.39 0.93
N ASP A 420 -13.36 -3.93 -0.17
CA ASP A 420 -12.96 -3.60 -1.53
C ASP A 420 -14.13 -2.93 -2.24
N GLY A 421 -14.21 -1.61 -2.06
CA GLY A 421 -15.30 -0.78 -2.50
C GLY A 421 -16.62 -1.17 -1.84
N ARG A 422 -17.52 -1.73 -2.65
CA ARG A 422 -18.81 -2.31 -2.22
C ARG A 422 -18.75 -3.78 -1.80
N THR A 423 -17.57 -4.40 -1.76
CA THR A 423 -17.44 -5.83 -1.41
C THR A 423 -16.69 -6.02 -0.11
N VAL A 424 -17.33 -6.64 0.87
CA VAL A 424 -16.65 -7.12 2.08
C VAL A 424 -16.14 -8.53 1.80
N LYS A 425 -14.83 -8.75 1.88
CA LYS A 425 -14.19 -10.07 1.81
C LYS A 425 -13.79 -10.48 3.22
N VAL A 426 -14.15 -11.70 3.62
CA VAL A 426 -13.82 -12.29 4.91
C VAL A 426 -13.01 -13.56 4.69
N TYR A 427 -11.84 -13.62 5.33
CA TYR A 427 -10.90 -14.72 5.23
C TYR A 427 -10.97 -15.53 6.53
N PRO A 428 -11.46 -16.78 6.49
CA PRO A 428 -11.46 -17.66 7.65
C PRO A 428 -10.05 -17.88 8.20
N HIS A 429 -9.96 -18.20 9.50
CA HIS A 429 -8.68 -18.50 10.15
C HIS A 429 -8.02 -19.77 9.60
N GLN A 430 -8.84 -20.72 9.14
CA GLN A 430 -8.42 -22.03 8.67
C GLN A 430 -9.35 -22.55 7.56
N PRO A 431 -8.88 -23.44 6.68
CA PRO A 431 -9.75 -24.14 5.73
C PRO A 431 -10.87 -24.91 6.44
N LEU A 432 -12.06 -24.89 5.85
CA LEU A 432 -13.20 -25.70 6.29
C LEU A 432 -12.94 -27.19 6.00
N LYS A 433 -13.62 -28.10 6.70
CA LYS A 433 -13.50 -29.53 6.39
C LYS A 433 -14.09 -29.82 5.02
N ALA A 434 -13.40 -30.66 4.25
CA ALA A 434 -13.82 -31.09 2.92
C ALA A 434 -15.11 -31.93 2.93
N GLY A 435 -15.90 -31.82 1.86
CA GLY A 435 -17.13 -32.59 1.64
C GLY A 435 -18.27 -32.28 2.60
N GLN A 436 -18.20 -31.17 3.35
CA GLN A 436 -19.16 -30.79 4.37
C GLN A 436 -20.07 -29.65 3.91
N MET A 437 -21.21 -29.51 4.60
CA MET A 437 -22.14 -28.41 4.43
C MET A 437 -22.06 -27.45 5.60
N TYR A 438 -22.05 -26.16 5.28
CA TYR A 438 -21.99 -25.05 6.22
C TYR A 438 -23.10 -24.04 5.95
N TYR A 439 -23.43 -23.26 6.96
CA TYR A 439 -24.18 -22.02 6.79
C TYR A 439 -23.47 -20.88 7.50
N VAL A 440 -23.61 -19.67 6.96
CA VAL A 440 -22.95 -18.47 7.49
C VAL A 440 -24.01 -17.55 8.07
N THR A 441 -23.70 -16.96 9.22
CA THR A 441 -24.49 -15.88 9.82
C THR A 441 -23.61 -14.65 10.01
N VAL A 442 -24.24 -13.48 9.95
CA VAL A 442 -23.59 -12.18 10.13
C VAL A 442 -24.47 -11.34 11.05
N ASP A 443 -23.89 -10.83 12.13
CA ASP A 443 -24.62 -10.02 13.10
C ASP A 443 -24.96 -8.64 12.50
N PRO A 444 -26.10 -8.04 12.90
CA PRO A 444 -26.33 -6.62 12.70
C PRO A 444 -25.13 -5.81 13.23
N GLY A 445 -24.64 -4.85 12.45
CA GLY A 445 -23.47 -4.04 12.83
C GLY A 445 -22.11 -4.65 12.45
N PHE A 446 -22.07 -5.78 11.72
CA PHE A 446 -20.84 -6.18 11.01
C PHE A 446 -20.58 -5.22 9.84
N VAL A 447 -21.62 -4.96 9.04
CA VAL A 447 -21.64 -3.88 8.05
C VAL A 447 -22.59 -2.79 8.57
N GLN A 448 -22.16 -1.53 8.54
CA GLN A 448 -22.95 -0.42 9.05
C GLN A 448 -24.27 -0.29 8.26
N GLY A 449 -25.40 -0.29 8.97
CA GLY A 449 -26.74 -0.17 8.39
C GLY A 449 -27.29 -1.46 7.77
N ASP A 450 -26.52 -2.55 7.75
CA ASP A 450 -26.98 -3.86 7.29
C ASP A 450 -27.70 -4.62 8.43
N PRO A 451 -28.86 -5.24 8.17
CA PRO A 451 -29.62 -5.98 9.18
C PRO A 451 -28.97 -7.32 9.60
N GLY A 452 -27.86 -7.71 8.97
CA GLY A 452 -27.20 -8.99 9.16
C GLY A 452 -27.74 -10.09 8.26
N ILE A 453 -27.15 -11.28 8.40
CA ILE A 453 -27.55 -12.51 7.72
C ILE A 453 -27.86 -13.55 8.79
N THR A 454 -29.10 -14.01 8.79
CA THR A 454 -29.56 -15.08 9.67
C THR A 454 -29.53 -16.43 8.96
N LYS A 455 -29.71 -17.51 9.71
CA LYS A 455 -29.86 -18.85 9.13
C LYS A 455 -31.05 -18.94 8.14
N ALA A 456 -32.07 -18.11 8.32
CA ALA A 456 -33.26 -18.08 7.46
C ALA A 456 -32.97 -17.49 6.07
N ASP A 457 -31.96 -16.60 5.97
CA ASP A 457 -31.53 -15.98 4.71
C ASP A 457 -30.78 -16.96 3.79
N GLY A 458 -30.42 -18.14 4.31
CA GLY A 458 -30.02 -19.28 3.48
C GLY A 458 -28.63 -19.17 2.85
N TRP A 459 -27.70 -18.40 3.44
CA TRP A 459 -26.29 -18.45 3.03
C TRP A 459 -25.68 -19.81 3.39
N ARG A 460 -25.74 -20.74 2.45
CA ARG A 460 -25.24 -22.10 2.59
C ARG A 460 -24.12 -22.37 1.62
N ILE A 461 -23.18 -23.20 2.04
CA ILE A 461 -21.97 -23.54 1.30
C ILE A 461 -21.74 -25.04 1.41
N ARG A 462 -21.36 -25.70 0.32
CA ARG A 462 -20.83 -27.06 0.33
C ARG A 462 -19.37 -27.06 -0.10
N THR A 463 -18.49 -27.64 0.70
CA THR A 463 -17.07 -27.79 0.36
C THR A 463 -16.85 -29.01 -0.53
N ARG A 464 -15.84 -28.94 -1.40
CA ARG A 464 -15.38 -30.08 -2.23
C ARG A 464 -14.75 -31.16 -1.36
N LEU A 465 -14.71 -32.38 -1.88
CA LEU A 465 -13.88 -33.44 -1.31
C LEU A 465 -12.42 -33.14 -1.59
N ASP A 466 -11.54 -33.57 -0.69
CA ASP A 466 -10.10 -33.44 -0.88
C ASP A 466 -9.64 -34.18 -2.14
N PRO A 467 -8.55 -33.70 -2.79
CA PRO A 467 -7.90 -34.42 -3.88
C PRO A 467 -7.50 -35.83 -3.46
N LYS A 468 -7.50 -36.76 -4.41
CA LYS A 468 -7.08 -38.15 -4.16
C LYS A 468 -5.57 -38.33 -4.06
N SER A 469 -4.79 -37.33 -4.48
CA SER A 469 -3.33 -37.33 -4.49
C SER A 469 -2.84 -35.94 -4.19
N ASP A 470 -1.67 -35.86 -3.59
CA ASP A 470 -0.95 -34.63 -3.27
C ASP A 470 0.26 -34.38 -4.18
N THR A 471 0.49 -35.23 -5.18
CA THR A 471 1.65 -35.10 -6.10
C THR A 471 1.45 -34.05 -7.20
N HIS A 472 0.20 -33.78 -7.55
CA HIS A 472 -0.18 -32.75 -8.53
C HIS A 472 -1.47 -32.09 -8.10
N LEU A 473 -1.41 -30.80 -7.80
CA LEU A 473 -2.53 -30.02 -7.27
C LEU A 473 -2.79 -28.81 -8.15
N THR A 474 -4.04 -28.36 -8.19
CA THR A 474 -4.45 -27.17 -8.95
C THR A 474 -5.07 -26.12 -8.05
N VAL A 475 -4.70 -24.85 -8.25
CA VAL A 475 -5.14 -23.71 -7.43
C VAL A 475 -5.90 -22.71 -8.29
N GLY A 476 -7.08 -22.30 -7.83
CA GLY A 476 -7.91 -21.28 -8.48
C GLY A 476 -9.40 -21.50 -8.23
N ARG A 477 -10.20 -20.57 -8.75
CA ARG A 477 -11.66 -20.70 -8.71
C ARG A 477 -12.06 -22.01 -9.37
N ASP A 478 -12.77 -22.85 -8.62
CA ASP A 478 -13.21 -24.16 -9.06
C ASP A 478 -12.09 -25.19 -9.31
N LYS A 479 -10.96 -25.10 -8.61
CA LYS A 479 -9.87 -26.10 -8.63
C LYS A 479 -9.85 -26.97 -7.36
N ASP A 480 -8.74 -27.66 -7.10
CA ASP A 480 -8.56 -28.45 -5.87
C ASP A 480 -8.59 -27.54 -4.64
N PHE A 481 -7.87 -26.43 -4.72
CA PHE A 481 -7.82 -25.38 -3.69
C PHE A 481 -8.04 -24.00 -4.30
N CYS A 482 -8.48 -23.04 -3.49
CA CYS A 482 -8.70 -21.65 -3.92
C CYS A 482 -7.49 -20.75 -3.61
N THR A 483 -6.63 -21.18 -2.68
CA THR A 483 -5.42 -20.50 -2.22
C THR A 483 -4.19 -21.38 -2.44
N VAL A 484 -3.03 -20.74 -2.57
CA VAL A 484 -1.75 -21.42 -2.73
C VAL A 484 -1.33 -22.09 -1.42
N GLN A 485 -1.56 -21.43 -0.28
CA GLN A 485 -1.25 -21.97 1.03
C GLN A 485 -1.99 -23.27 1.30
N ALA A 486 -3.30 -23.37 1.02
CA ALA A 486 -4.04 -24.60 1.28
C ALA A 486 -3.53 -25.79 0.45
N ALA A 487 -3.10 -25.54 -0.80
CA ALA A 487 -2.46 -26.57 -1.62
C ALA A 487 -1.12 -27.03 -1.03
N ILE A 488 -0.29 -26.09 -0.55
CA ILE A 488 0.96 -26.41 0.15
C ILE A 488 0.68 -27.21 1.42
N ASP A 489 -0.31 -26.80 2.22
CA ASP A 489 -0.69 -27.45 3.47
C ASP A 489 -1.16 -28.90 3.26
N PHE A 490 -1.85 -29.16 2.14
CA PHE A 490 -2.32 -30.49 1.79
C PHE A 490 -1.20 -31.48 1.44
N VAL A 491 -0.05 -31.01 0.93
CA VAL A 491 1.07 -31.89 0.59
C VAL A 491 1.64 -32.52 1.86
N GLY A 492 1.80 -33.85 1.87
CA GLY A 492 2.39 -34.56 3.00
C GLY A 492 3.84 -34.13 3.29
N GLU A 493 4.27 -34.23 4.55
CA GLU A 493 5.67 -33.97 4.90
C GLU A 493 6.61 -34.92 4.14
N GLY A 494 7.71 -34.39 3.61
CA GLY A 494 8.69 -35.12 2.81
C GLY A 494 8.23 -35.47 1.39
N HIS A 495 6.97 -35.19 1.02
CA HIS A 495 6.47 -35.43 -0.32
C HIS A 495 6.87 -34.31 -1.29
N GLN A 496 7.01 -34.68 -2.56
CA GLN A 496 7.24 -33.75 -3.65
C GLN A 496 5.93 -33.57 -4.42
N ALA A 497 5.65 -32.33 -4.83
CA ALA A 497 4.43 -32.01 -5.56
C ALA A 497 4.65 -30.89 -6.58
N THR A 498 3.83 -30.90 -7.63
CA THR A 498 3.64 -29.76 -8.52
C THR A 498 2.29 -29.11 -8.22
N ILE A 499 2.29 -27.79 -8.04
CA ILE A 499 1.10 -26.97 -7.78
C ILE A 499 0.93 -26.00 -8.95
N ASP A 500 -0.08 -26.26 -9.78
CA ASP A 500 -0.44 -25.39 -10.91
C ASP A 500 -1.42 -24.31 -10.45
N VAL A 501 -1.02 -23.05 -10.56
CA VAL A 501 -1.79 -21.89 -10.12
C VAL A 501 -2.40 -21.17 -11.32
N ALA A 502 -3.74 -21.13 -11.36
CA ALA A 502 -4.50 -20.48 -12.42
C ALA A 502 -4.24 -18.95 -12.48
N PRO A 503 -4.67 -18.27 -13.55
CA PRO A 503 -4.66 -16.81 -13.59
C PRO A 503 -5.51 -16.20 -12.47
N GLY A 504 -5.00 -15.16 -11.81
CA GLY A 504 -5.69 -14.46 -10.73
C GLY A 504 -4.75 -13.72 -9.79
N LEU A 505 -5.34 -12.89 -8.93
CA LEU A 505 -4.67 -12.33 -7.76
C LEU A 505 -5.06 -13.15 -6.53
N TYR A 506 -4.04 -13.76 -5.92
CA TYR A 506 -4.13 -14.56 -4.71
C TYR A 506 -3.61 -13.71 -3.56
N ARG A 507 -4.53 -13.06 -2.83
CA ARG A 507 -4.20 -12.17 -1.71
C ARG A 507 -4.01 -12.98 -0.43
N GLU A 508 -2.80 -13.48 -0.22
CA GLU A 508 -2.51 -14.39 0.91
C GLU A 508 -1.04 -14.29 1.35
N LEU A 509 -0.81 -14.52 2.65
CA LEU A 509 0.51 -14.88 3.17
C LEU A 509 0.79 -16.34 2.81
N VAL A 510 1.98 -16.61 2.30
CA VAL A 510 2.41 -17.97 1.94
C VAL A 510 3.65 -18.37 2.73
N TRP A 511 3.61 -19.55 3.32
CA TRP A 511 4.71 -20.18 4.03
C TRP A 511 4.91 -21.62 3.56
N VAL A 512 6.10 -21.93 3.09
CA VAL A 512 6.52 -23.30 2.76
C VAL A 512 7.49 -23.79 3.85
N PRO A 513 7.07 -24.74 4.72
CA PRO A 513 7.91 -25.19 5.82
C PRO A 513 9.07 -26.10 5.33
N PRO A 514 10.15 -26.24 6.12
CA PRO A 514 11.28 -27.11 5.78
C PRO A 514 10.94 -28.59 5.67
N THR A 515 9.82 -29.02 6.24
CA THR A 515 9.35 -30.40 6.15
C THR A 515 8.79 -30.75 4.77
N LYS A 516 8.67 -29.81 3.83
CA LYS A 516 8.12 -30.05 2.48
C LYS A 516 9.12 -29.72 1.36
N PRO A 517 10.26 -30.44 1.26
CA PRO A 517 11.24 -30.22 0.19
C PRO A 517 10.71 -30.65 -1.18
N GLY A 518 11.25 -30.06 -2.25
CA GLY A 518 10.98 -30.50 -3.63
C GLY A 518 9.64 -30.03 -4.22
N LEU A 519 8.98 -29.04 -3.61
CA LEU A 519 7.77 -28.46 -4.17
C LEU A 519 8.08 -27.62 -5.42
N THR A 520 7.22 -27.75 -6.43
CA THR A 520 7.21 -26.91 -7.63
C THR A 520 5.92 -26.11 -7.71
N ILE A 521 5.99 -24.78 -7.77
CA ILE A 521 4.84 -23.90 -8.03
C ILE A 521 4.93 -23.38 -9.47
N ARG A 522 3.87 -23.56 -10.25
CA ARG A 522 3.79 -23.12 -11.65
C ARG A 522 2.58 -22.23 -11.87
N GLY A 523 2.80 -20.97 -12.22
CA GLY A 523 1.73 -20.06 -12.59
C GLY A 523 1.36 -20.18 -14.07
N ALA A 524 0.25 -19.55 -14.45
CA ALA A 524 -0.21 -19.49 -15.83
C ALA A 524 0.49 -18.40 -16.68
N GLY A 525 1.61 -17.87 -16.18
CA GLY A 525 2.37 -16.75 -16.72
C GLY A 525 2.50 -15.62 -15.69
N ALA A 526 3.69 -15.05 -15.52
CA ALA A 526 3.91 -14.06 -14.47
C ALA A 526 3.04 -12.80 -14.63
N GLY A 527 2.64 -12.42 -15.85
CA GLY A 527 1.67 -11.34 -16.07
C GLY A 527 0.20 -11.69 -15.79
N ARG A 528 -0.09 -12.93 -15.36
CA ARG A 528 -1.45 -13.48 -15.24
C ARG A 528 -1.74 -14.09 -13.86
N THR A 529 -0.73 -14.63 -13.20
CA THR A 529 -0.82 -15.22 -11.87
C THR A 529 0.00 -14.39 -10.90
N VAL A 530 -0.66 -13.79 -9.91
CA VAL A 530 -0.07 -12.92 -8.89
C VAL A 530 -0.38 -13.45 -7.50
N ILE A 531 0.64 -13.73 -6.70
CA ILE A 531 0.53 -14.00 -5.26
C ILE A 531 1.00 -12.74 -4.56
N GLY A 532 0.21 -12.16 -3.65
CA GLY A 532 0.67 -10.95 -3.00
C GLY A 532 -0.08 -10.53 -1.75
N TYR A 533 0.63 -9.87 -0.84
CA TYR A 533 0.11 -9.47 0.46
C TYR A 533 0.89 -8.26 1.00
N PRO A 534 0.25 -7.30 1.70
CA PRO A 534 0.93 -6.15 2.30
C PRO A 534 1.53 -6.53 3.67
N ASN A 535 2.58 -7.34 3.67
CA ASN A 535 3.29 -7.71 4.89
C ASN A 535 4.56 -6.89 5.03
N ASN A 536 4.89 -6.39 6.22
CA ASN A 536 6.03 -5.50 6.40
C ASN A 536 6.50 -5.44 7.85
N ASN A 537 7.55 -4.66 8.07
CA ASN A 537 8.20 -4.51 9.37
C ASN A 537 7.25 -3.98 10.47
N LEU A 538 6.32 -3.09 10.13
CA LEU A 538 5.34 -2.51 11.07
C LEU A 538 4.19 -3.46 11.40
N LEU A 539 3.92 -4.46 10.54
CA LEU A 539 2.82 -5.41 10.74
C LEU A 539 3.28 -6.72 11.41
N ASN A 540 4.36 -7.33 10.92
CA ASN A 540 4.87 -8.62 11.41
C ASN A 540 6.42 -8.68 11.43
N GLY A 541 7.13 -7.56 11.49
CA GLY A 541 8.60 -7.56 11.60
C GLY A 541 9.12 -7.08 12.96
N ASP A 542 10.34 -6.59 12.98
CA ASP A 542 11.07 -6.15 14.18
C ASP A 542 10.28 -5.08 14.95
N SER A 543 9.77 -4.07 14.25
CA SER A 543 8.99 -2.99 14.89
C SER A 543 7.68 -3.50 15.49
N ALA A 544 6.99 -4.44 14.83
CA ALA A 544 5.75 -5.03 15.35
C ALA A 544 5.98 -5.96 16.54
N MET A 545 7.15 -6.62 16.57
CA MET A 545 7.43 -7.73 17.47
C MET A 545 8.48 -7.43 18.55
N GLY A 546 8.96 -6.18 18.67
CA GLY A 546 10.05 -5.83 19.59
C GLY A 546 9.87 -6.28 21.05
N ASN A 547 8.62 -6.35 21.52
CA ASN A 547 8.24 -6.79 22.88
C ASN A 547 7.81 -8.26 22.98
N VAL A 548 7.87 -9.02 21.88
CA VAL A 548 7.50 -10.45 21.86
C VAL A 548 8.63 -11.26 22.53
N PRO A 549 8.29 -12.26 23.37
CA PRO A 549 9.28 -13.14 23.99
C PRO A 549 10.18 -13.81 22.96
N VAL A 550 11.44 -14.04 23.34
CA VAL A 550 12.48 -14.64 22.49
C VAL A 550 11.99 -15.95 21.84
N GLU A 551 11.33 -16.80 22.62
CA GLU A 551 10.83 -18.11 22.21
C GLU A 551 9.81 -18.03 21.06
N GLN A 552 9.13 -16.90 20.92
CA GLN A 552 8.09 -16.63 19.92
C GLN A 552 8.57 -15.71 18.78
N SER A 553 9.83 -15.29 18.82
CA SER A 553 10.36 -14.21 17.97
C SER A 553 11.38 -14.66 16.94
N TYR A 554 12.17 -15.69 17.26
CA TYR A 554 13.28 -16.10 16.42
C TYR A 554 12.84 -16.95 15.25
N CYS A 555 13.29 -16.54 14.08
CA CYS A 555 13.12 -17.28 12.85
C CYS A 555 13.78 -18.65 12.96
N GLN A 556 13.16 -19.66 12.37
CA GLN A 556 13.77 -20.98 12.26
C GLN A 556 15.13 -20.88 11.58
N ARG A 557 16.16 -21.48 12.20
CA ARG A 557 17.50 -21.53 11.59
C ARG A 557 17.44 -22.30 10.30
N ARG A 558 17.94 -21.65 9.26
CA ARG A 558 18.16 -22.31 7.98
C ARG A 558 19.24 -21.58 7.21
N VAL A 559 20.25 -22.32 6.76
CA VAL A 559 21.49 -21.85 6.13
C VAL A 559 22.35 -20.95 7.02
N ILE A 560 21.79 -19.88 7.60
CA ILE A 560 22.49 -19.00 8.53
C ILE A 560 22.70 -19.68 9.89
N PRO A 561 23.91 -19.58 10.47
CA PRO A 561 24.22 -20.20 11.76
C PRO A 561 23.58 -19.47 12.95
N GLN A 562 23.27 -18.18 12.79
CA GLN A 562 22.58 -17.36 13.78
C GLN A 562 21.17 -17.07 13.30
N SER A 563 20.18 -17.35 14.15
CA SER A 563 18.77 -17.08 13.88
C SER A 563 18.55 -15.57 13.71
N ASP A 564 17.82 -15.18 12.68
CA ASP A 564 17.30 -13.82 12.57
C ASP A 564 16.20 -13.63 13.63
N ARG A 565 16.17 -12.45 14.26
CA ARG A 565 15.09 -12.09 15.18
C ARG A 565 14.06 -11.31 14.34
N PHE A 566 12.84 -11.83 14.26
CA PHE A 566 11.66 -11.21 13.64
C PHE A 566 11.58 -11.12 12.09
N ASN A 567 12.68 -10.86 11.38
CA ASN A 567 12.57 -10.45 9.96
C ASN A 567 12.01 -11.51 8.99
N CYS A 568 11.95 -12.79 9.36
CA CYS A 568 11.33 -13.82 8.50
C CYS A 568 9.82 -13.68 8.38
N TRP A 569 9.18 -13.08 9.39
CA TRP A 569 7.72 -13.04 9.52
C TRP A 569 7.07 -11.94 8.69
N ARG A 570 7.86 -10.99 8.15
CA ARG A 570 7.38 -9.85 7.35
C ARG A 570 7.34 -10.07 5.83
N SER A 571 7.72 -11.26 5.35
CA SER A 571 7.62 -11.61 3.93
C SER A 571 6.17 -11.89 3.50
N ALA A 572 5.79 -11.54 2.27
CA ALA A 572 4.51 -11.97 1.69
C ALA A 572 4.54 -13.47 1.38
N MET A 573 5.67 -13.98 0.87
CA MET A 573 5.92 -15.40 0.65
C MET A 573 7.27 -15.83 1.24
N GLY A 574 7.25 -16.70 2.25
CA GLY A 574 8.43 -17.31 2.86
C GLY A 574 8.60 -18.77 2.45
N VAL A 575 9.75 -19.12 1.88
CA VAL A 575 10.08 -20.48 1.45
C VAL A 575 11.24 -21.00 2.28
N PHE A 576 10.92 -21.85 3.25
CA PHE A 576 11.86 -22.54 4.11
C PHE A 576 12.00 -24.01 3.74
N ALA A 577 11.64 -24.43 2.51
CA ALA A 577 11.91 -25.77 1.97
C ALA A 577 13.18 -25.84 1.09
N ASP A 578 13.77 -27.03 0.97
CA ASP A 578 14.92 -27.30 0.08
C ASP A 578 14.36 -27.76 -1.26
N ASP A 579 15.17 -27.66 -2.32
CA ASP A 579 14.80 -28.14 -3.67
C ASP A 579 13.51 -27.51 -4.22
N PHE A 580 13.20 -26.28 -3.78
CA PHE A 580 12.00 -25.57 -4.19
C PHE A 580 12.16 -24.94 -5.57
N THR A 581 11.14 -25.07 -6.41
CA THR A 581 11.09 -24.42 -7.73
C THR A 581 9.82 -23.58 -7.88
N MET A 582 9.95 -22.37 -8.41
CA MET A 582 8.81 -21.55 -8.81
C MET A 582 9.00 -20.98 -10.20
N THR A 583 7.96 -21.09 -11.03
CA THR A 583 7.97 -20.63 -12.41
C THR A 583 6.70 -19.90 -12.80
N ASP A 584 6.83 -18.89 -13.66
CA ASP A 584 5.70 -18.24 -14.34
C ASP A 584 4.67 -17.58 -13.39
N VAL A 585 5.14 -17.04 -12.27
CA VAL A 585 4.35 -16.36 -11.21
C VAL A 585 4.91 -14.96 -10.94
N THR A 586 4.03 -14.02 -10.63
CA THR A 586 4.42 -12.78 -9.93
C THR A 586 4.23 -12.96 -8.43
N VAL A 587 5.24 -12.63 -7.63
CA VAL A 587 5.11 -12.43 -6.19
C VAL A 587 5.25 -10.95 -5.89
N GLN A 588 4.24 -10.36 -5.23
CA GLN A 588 4.17 -8.94 -4.95
C GLN A 588 3.96 -8.67 -3.46
N ASN A 589 4.80 -7.83 -2.87
CA ASN A 589 4.45 -7.21 -1.60
C ASN A 589 3.58 -5.97 -1.88
N LEU A 590 2.41 -5.89 -1.26
CA LEU A 590 1.45 -4.79 -1.48
C LEU A 590 1.68 -3.59 -0.55
N THR A 591 2.75 -3.61 0.24
CA THR A 591 3.17 -2.47 1.06
C THR A 591 3.53 -1.29 0.15
N PRO A 592 2.96 -0.08 0.36
CA PRO A 592 3.20 1.07 -0.50
C PRO A 592 4.65 1.59 -0.38
N TYR A 593 5.06 2.45 -1.31
CA TYR A 593 6.36 3.11 -1.27
C TYR A 593 6.59 3.77 0.10
N ARG A 594 7.81 3.58 0.63
CA ARG A 594 8.21 3.97 1.99
C ARG A 594 7.35 3.35 3.12
N GLY A 595 6.54 2.31 2.88
CA GLY A 595 5.70 1.65 3.89
C GLY A 595 6.44 0.77 4.91
N SER A 596 7.74 0.97 5.13
CA SER A 596 8.72 0.10 5.82
C SER A 596 9.23 -1.10 5.00
N GLN A 597 10.22 -1.82 5.55
CA GLN A 597 10.85 -2.96 4.89
C GLN A 597 9.85 -4.10 4.66
N ALA A 598 9.80 -4.65 3.43
CA ALA A 598 8.71 -5.53 3.02
C ALA A 598 9.12 -6.51 1.89
N GLU A 599 9.57 -7.71 2.24
CA GLU A 599 9.94 -8.73 1.25
C GLU A 599 8.69 -9.24 0.51
N ALA A 600 8.75 -9.25 -0.82
CA ALA A 600 7.78 -10.00 -1.60
C ALA A 600 8.07 -11.49 -1.50
N PHE A 601 9.35 -11.89 -1.67
CA PHE A 601 9.78 -13.27 -1.58
C PHE A 601 11.00 -13.41 -0.66
N PHE A 602 10.91 -14.35 0.28
CA PHE A 602 12.03 -14.78 1.12
C PHE A 602 12.32 -16.27 0.92
N GLY A 603 13.38 -16.58 0.19
CA GLY A 603 13.92 -17.93 0.09
C GLY A 603 14.94 -18.19 1.20
N ASN A 604 14.62 -19.07 2.13
CA ASN A 604 15.51 -19.47 3.22
C ASN A 604 15.86 -20.96 3.18
N GLY A 605 16.23 -21.49 2.03
CA GLY A 605 17.18 -22.59 2.08
C GLY A 605 17.64 -23.07 0.73
N ASN A 606 18.01 -24.35 0.67
CA ASN A 606 19.02 -24.76 -0.25
C ASN A 606 18.43 -25.26 -1.56
N ARG A 607 19.08 -24.88 -2.66
CA ARG A 607 18.71 -25.25 -4.03
C ARG A 607 17.33 -24.71 -4.44
N ILE A 608 17.14 -23.40 -4.25
CA ILE A 608 15.94 -22.68 -4.71
C ILE A 608 16.10 -22.27 -6.17
N VAL A 609 15.10 -22.53 -7.00
CA VAL A 609 15.06 -22.12 -8.41
C VAL A 609 13.87 -21.21 -8.66
N LEU A 610 14.13 -19.99 -9.15
CA LEU A 610 13.13 -19.03 -9.60
C LEU A 610 13.34 -18.76 -11.09
N ALA A 611 12.36 -19.07 -11.94
CA ALA A 611 12.50 -18.85 -13.38
C ALA A 611 11.25 -18.25 -14.01
N ARG A 612 11.42 -17.22 -14.84
CA ARG A 612 10.29 -16.49 -15.46
C ARG A 612 9.32 -15.93 -14.43
N VAL A 613 9.84 -15.48 -13.29
CA VAL A 613 9.05 -14.87 -12.23
C VAL A 613 9.17 -13.35 -12.27
N ARG A 614 8.22 -12.68 -11.62
CA ARG A 614 8.36 -11.26 -11.29
C ARG A 614 8.29 -11.09 -9.78
N ILE A 615 9.25 -10.38 -9.19
CA ILE A 615 9.26 -10.06 -7.76
C ILE A 615 9.08 -8.56 -7.63
N LEU A 616 7.94 -8.13 -7.08
CA LEU A 616 7.53 -6.73 -7.06
C LEU A 616 7.44 -6.21 -5.62
N GLY A 617 8.12 -5.10 -5.35
CA GLY A 617 8.15 -4.44 -4.04
C GLY A 617 8.92 -3.14 -4.10
N TYR A 618 9.29 -2.62 -2.93
CA TYR A 618 10.11 -1.42 -2.75
C TYR A 618 11.39 -1.77 -2.01
N GLN A 619 11.43 -1.52 -0.70
CA GLN A 619 12.56 -1.89 0.14
C GLN A 619 12.52 -3.39 0.44
N ASP A 620 13.67 -4.07 0.29
CA ASP A 620 13.87 -5.48 0.62
C ASP A 620 13.11 -6.50 -0.26
N SER A 621 12.69 -6.17 -1.49
CA SER A 621 11.80 -6.99 -2.33
C SER A 621 12.13 -8.51 -2.40
N LEU A 622 13.39 -8.87 -2.65
CA LEU A 622 13.84 -10.25 -2.81
C LEU A 622 14.94 -10.58 -1.79
N ARG A 623 14.62 -11.44 -0.83
CA ARG A 623 15.57 -11.99 0.13
C ARG A 623 15.90 -13.44 -0.23
N LEU A 624 17.17 -13.76 -0.42
CA LEU A 624 17.63 -15.12 -0.72
C LEU A 624 18.76 -15.57 0.20
N GLN A 625 18.64 -16.79 0.72
CA GLN A 625 19.64 -17.42 1.57
C GLN A 625 19.95 -18.84 1.13
N GLY A 626 21.22 -19.19 1.07
CA GLY A 626 21.70 -20.51 0.60
C GLY A 626 22.05 -20.50 -0.88
N GLN A 627 21.88 -21.65 -1.56
CA GLN A 627 22.06 -21.76 -3.00
C GLN A 627 20.75 -21.43 -3.72
N ALA A 628 20.71 -20.30 -4.43
CA ALA A 628 19.53 -19.86 -5.17
C ALA A 628 19.87 -19.45 -6.60
N PHE A 629 19.10 -19.95 -7.56
CA PHE A 629 19.26 -19.65 -8.99
C PHE A 629 18.03 -18.89 -9.51
N VAL A 630 18.24 -17.69 -10.04
CA VAL A 630 17.19 -16.81 -10.59
C VAL A 630 17.46 -16.57 -12.06
N THR A 631 16.51 -16.86 -12.95
CA THR A 631 16.73 -16.66 -14.40
C THR A 631 15.50 -16.19 -15.17
N ASN A 632 15.71 -15.45 -16.26
CA ASN A 632 14.65 -14.94 -17.14
C ASN A 632 13.55 -14.19 -16.37
N SER A 633 13.93 -13.49 -15.31
CA SER A 633 13.01 -12.92 -14.34
C SER A 633 13.10 -11.40 -14.30
N TYR A 634 12.17 -10.80 -13.58
CA TYR A 634 12.11 -9.36 -13.36
C TYR A 634 12.00 -9.09 -11.85
N VAL A 635 12.80 -8.17 -11.35
CA VAL A 635 12.76 -7.74 -9.94
C VAL A 635 12.73 -6.21 -9.90
N GLU A 636 11.85 -5.63 -9.10
CA GLU A 636 11.83 -4.18 -8.86
C GLU A 636 11.89 -3.83 -7.38
N GLY A 637 12.44 -2.65 -7.09
CA GLY A 637 12.52 -2.09 -5.74
C GLY A 637 13.37 -0.83 -5.67
N ASP A 638 13.73 -0.41 -4.46
CA ASP A 638 14.55 0.79 -4.22
C ASP A 638 15.75 0.51 -3.30
N VAL A 639 15.54 0.31 -2.02
CA VAL A 639 16.58 0.12 -1.01
C VAL A 639 16.80 -1.37 -0.80
N ASP A 640 18.04 -1.83 -1.02
CA ASP A 640 18.51 -3.19 -0.78
C ASP A 640 17.61 -4.29 -1.38
N PHE A 641 16.99 -4.02 -2.53
CA PHE A 641 15.85 -4.81 -2.96
C PHE A 641 16.20 -6.24 -3.45
N VAL A 642 17.49 -6.56 -3.62
CA VAL A 642 17.99 -7.95 -3.65
C VAL A 642 19.01 -8.13 -2.51
N TRP A 643 18.67 -8.90 -1.49
CA TRP A 643 19.52 -9.04 -0.31
C TRP A 643 19.49 -10.44 0.29
N GLY A 644 20.30 -10.66 1.33
CA GLY A 644 20.39 -11.94 2.04
C GLY A 644 21.83 -12.41 2.19
N THR A 645 22.08 -13.72 2.13
CA THR A 645 23.41 -14.29 2.33
C THR A 645 23.58 -15.66 1.66
N GLY A 646 24.75 -15.93 1.11
CA GLY A 646 25.05 -17.20 0.43
C GLY A 646 25.15 -17.06 -1.09
N GLY A 647 25.28 -18.21 -1.77
CA GLY A 647 25.47 -18.28 -3.21
C GLY A 647 24.17 -18.01 -3.95
N VAL A 648 23.95 -16.77 -4.37
CA VAL A 648 22.82 -16.39 -5.23
C VAL A 648 23.35 -16.14 -6.62
N PHE A 649 22.77 -16.79 -7.62
CA PHE A 649 23.15 -16.60 -9.02
C PHE A 649 21.94 -16.12 -9.82
N MET A 650 21.99 -14.89 -10.32
CA MET A 650 20.92 -14.28 -11.09
C MET A 650 21.38 -14.01 -12.52
N GLN A 651 20.65 -14.54 -13.52
CA GLN A 651 21.04 -14.39 -14.92
C GLN A 651 19.90 -14.02 -15.86
N ASP A 652 20.23 -13.39 -16.99
CA ASP A 652 19.30 -13.11 -18.08
C ASP A 652 17.99 -12.44 -17.61
N SER A 653 18.12 -11.52 -16.66
CA SER A 653 17.01 -10.94 -15.89
C SER A 653 17.10 -9.42 -15.85
N GLU A 654 15.97 -8.76 -15.60
CA GLU A 654 15.90 -7.31 -15.41
C GLU A 654 15.76 -6.98 -13.92
N LEU A 655 16.53 -5.99 -13.46
CA LEU A 655 16.38 -5.38 -12.15
C LEU A 655 16.05 -3.91 -12.37
N LYS A 656 14.85 -3.48 -11.96
CA LYS A 656 14.36 -2.11 -12.15
C LYS A 656 14.39 -1.33 -10.83
N ALA A 657 15.20 -0.27 -10.77
CA ALA A 657 15.17 0.65 -9.64
C ALA A 657 13.94 1.57 -9.75
N LEU A 658 13.14 1.66 -8.71
CA LEU A 658 11.97 2.55 -8.66
C LEU A 658 12.31 3.93 -8.10
N HIS A 659 13.29 4.00 -7.19
CA HIS A 659 13.82 5.24 -6.59
C HIS A 659 15.33 5.13 -6.37
N GLU A 660 15.93 6.18 -5.80
CA GLU A 660 17.31 6.12 -5.31
C GLU A 660 17.49 5.00 -4.26
N GLY A 661 18.67 4.40 -4.23
CA GLY A 661 18.92 3.27 -3.33
C GLY A 661 20.01 2.32 -3.80
N TYR A 662 19.77 1.03 -3.60
CA TYR A 662 20.77 -0.03 -3.76
C TYR A 662 20.14 -1.26 -4.42
N TYR A 663 20.72 -1.73 -5.51
CA TYR A 663 20.34 -3.01 -6.12
C TYR A 663 20.56 -4.18 -5.16
N ASN A 664 21.66 -4.15 -4.40
CA ASN A 664 22.08 -5.29 -3.61
C ASN A 664 22.63 -4.96 -2.22
N GLN A 665 22.27 -5.78 -1.24
CA GLN A 665 22.98 -5.91 0.04
C GLN A 665 23.14 -7.37 0.43
N VAL A 666 24.21 -8.01 -0.04
CA VAL A 666 24.65 -9.32 0.48
C VAL A 666 25.29 -9.14 1.86
N ARG A 667 24.98 -10.04 2.80
CA ARG A 667 25.36 -9.96 4.22
C ARG A 667 26.25 -11.12 4.65
N ASN A 668 27.35 -11.36 3.92
CA ASN A 668 28.27 -12.44 4.25
C ASN A 668 29.18 -12.05 5.42
N ILE A 669 29.35 -12.99 6.36
CA ILE A 669 30.28 -12.90 7.49
C ILE A 669 31.52 -13.79 7.31
N ASP A 670 31.47 -14.70 6.34
CA ASP A 670 32.56 -15.62 5.98
C ASP A 670 32.95 -15.48 4.49
N ASN A 671 33.96 -16.22 4.06
CA ASN A 671 34.43 -16.20 2.66
C ASN A 671 33.62 -17.12 1.73
N GLY A 672 32.38 -17.45 2.09
CA GLY A 672 31.45 -18.18 1.23
C GLY A 672 31.05 -17.40 -0.03
N PRO A 673 30.39 -18.09 -0.98
CA PRO A 673 29.86 -17.44 -2.18
C PRO A 673 28.82 -16.38 -1.80
N GLY A 674 28.80 -15.28 -2.56
CA GLY A 674 27.77 -14.24 -2.46
C GLY A 674 26.89 -14.18 -3.69
N ASN A 675 26.52 -12.96 -4.09
CA ASN A 675 25.57 -12.71 -5.16
C ASN A 675 26.31 -12.47 -6.49
N ILE A 676 26.00 -13.29 -7.49
CA ILE A 676 26.60 -13.25 -8.83
C ILE A 676 25.50 -12.91 -9.84
N PHE A 677 25.68 -11.81 -10.57
CA PHE A 677 24.75 -11.30 -11.58
C PHE A 677 25.38 -11.44 -12.97
N VAL A 678 24.73 -12.17 -13.88
CA VAL A 678 25.27 -12.48 -15.21
C VAL A 678 24.27 -12.10 -16.30
N ARG A 679 24.65 -11.24 -17.24
CA ARG A 679 23.75 -10.75 -18.31
C ARG A 679 22.44 -10.16 -17.75
N VAL A 680 22.54 -9.43 -16.64
CA VAL A 680 21.39 -8.70 -16.11
C VAL A 680 21.28 -7.32 -16.74
N ARG A 681 20.06 -6.78 -16.75
CA ARG A 681 19.76 -5.41 -17.19
C ARG A 681 19.34 -4.57 -15.99
N LEU A 682 20.09 -3.54 -15.68
CA LEU A 682 19.78 -2.57 -14.62
C LEU A 682 19.06 -1.38 -15.25
N THR A 683 17.74 -1.32 -15.06
CA THR A 683 16.85 -0.28 -15.60
C THR A 683 16.24 0.56 -14.48
N ARG A 684 15.49 1.61 -14.82
CA ARG A 684 14.87 2.51 -13.84
C ARG A 684 13.44 2.92 -14.15
N GLY A 685 12.75 3.43 -13.14
CA GLY A 685 11.55 4.26 -13.27
C GLY A 685 11.88 5.66 -13.81
N PRO A 686 10.87 6.40 -14.30
CA PRO A 686 11.07 7.72 -14.94
C PRO A 686 11.59 8.80 -13.99
N GLU A 687 11.34 8.66 -12.68
CA GLU A 687 11.71 9.65 -11.65
C GLU A 687 13.11 9.42 -11.08
N VAL A 688 13.76 8.31 -11.43
CA VAL A 688 15.09 7.98 -10.90
C VAL A 688 16.14 8.80 -11.66
N ALA A 689 16.76 9.75 -10.96
CA ALA A 689 17.80 10.61 -11.50
C ALA A 689 19.04 9.82 -11.98
N ASP A 690 19.83 10.42 -12.86
CA ASP A 690 21.16 9.92 -13.21
C ASP A 690 22.06 9.85 -11.95
N ASP A 691 23.03 8.93 -11.93
CA ASP A 691 24.05 8.81 -10.88
C ASP A 691 23.45 8.75 -9.45
N SER A 692 22.36 8.00 -9.25
CA SER A 692 21.56 7.98 -8.01
C SER A 692 21.47 6.61 -7.32
N VAL A 693 21.71 5.49 -8.01
CA VAL A 693 21.54 4.13 -7.47
C VAL A 693 22.87 3.38 -7.43
N PHE A 694 23.20 2.74 -6.31
CA PHE A 694 24.39 1.90 -6.18
C PHE A 694 24.13 0.44 -6.64
N LEU A 695 25.16 -0.19 -7.20
CA LEU A 695 25.19 -1.63 -7.52
C LEU A 695 25.07 -2.49 -6.27
N ALA A 696 25.83 -2.18 -5.23
CA ALA A 696 25.68 -2.81 -3.92
C ALA A 696 26.23 -1.92 -2.79
N ARG A 697 25.80 -2.22 -1.56
CA ARG A 697 26.41 -1.69 -0.34
C ARG A 697 26.82 -2.79 0.65
N ALA A 698 27.82 -2.50 1.48
CA ALA A 698 28.21 -3.35 2.61
C ALA A 698 28.53 -2.55 3.88
N GLU A 699 27.99 -2.98 5.01
CA GLU A 699 28.35 -2.48 6.35
C GLU A 699 29.54 -3.30 6.87
N LEU A 700 30.75 -2.78 6.74
CA LEU A 700 31.99 -3.55 6.92
C LEU A 700 32.17 -4.11 8.33
N SER A 701 31.68 -3.41 9.35
CA SER A 701 31.71 -3.87 10.75
C SER A 701 30.93 -5.17 10.98
N ARG A 702 29.95 -5.46 10.12
CA ARG A 702 29.05 -6.61 10.27
C ARG A 702 29.22 -7.64 9.16
N PHE A 703 29.47 -7.19 7.92
CA PHE A 703 29.52 -8.04 6.74
C PHE A 703 30.81 -7.84 5.93
N PRO A 704 31.99 -8.02 6.56
CA PRO A 704 33.30 -7.63 5.98
C PRO A 704 33.67 -8.41 4.72
N THR A 705 33.05 -9.56 4.49
CA THR A 705 33.35 -10.50 3.40
C THR A 705 32.28 -10.52 2.31
N SER A 706 31.41 -9.52 2.28
CA SER A 706 30.32 -9.40 1.29
C SER A 706 30.84 -9.50 -0.16
N GLN A 707 30.16 -10.30 -0.97
CA GLN A 707 30.52 -10.54 -2.37
C GLN A 707 29.34 -10.24 -3.31
N ALA A 708 29.54 -9.27 -4.19
CA ALA A 708 28.60 -8.91 -5.24
C ALA A 708 29.39 -8.78 -6.55
N VAL A 709 28.94 -9.49 -7.59
CA VAL A 709 29.67 -9.60 -8.86
C VAL A 709 28.72 -9.33 -10.03
N PHE A 710 29.09 -8.43 -10.95
CA PHE A 710 28.34 -8.18 -12.19
C PHE A 710 29.18 -8.59 -13.41
N ILE A 711 28.65 -9.45 -14.27
CA ILE A 711 29.33 -9.98 -15.47
C ILE A 711 28.43 -9.76 -16.68
N ASP A 712 28.98 -9.19 -17.75
CA ASP A 712 28.29 -8.95 -19.04
C ASP A 712 26.93 -8.24 -18.88
N SER A 713 26.84 -7.32 -17.91
CA SER A 713 25.57 -6.71 -17.50
C SER A 713 25.40 -5.32 -18.09
N ALA A 714 24.18 -4.98 -18.50
CA ALA A 714 23.84 -3.69 -19.11
C ALA A 714 23.20 -2.76 -18.08
N MET A 715 23.59 -1.49 -18.05
CA MET A 715 23.18 -0.52 -17.02
C MET A 715 22.77 0.81 -17.65
N ASP A 716 21.71 1.44 -17.15
CA ASP A 716 21.33 2.82 -17.53
C ASP A 716 22.05 3.87 -16.65
N SER A 717 21.94 5.15 -17.02
CA SER A 717 22.74 6.25 -16.43
C SER A 717 22.39 6.60 -14.98
N HIS A 718 21.35 6.01 -14.39
CA HIS A 718 21.08 6.12 -12.94
C HIS A 718 22.05 5.33 -12.08
N VAL A 719 22.72 4.32 -12.63
CA VAL A 719 23.73 3.57 -11.87
C VAL A 719 24.90 4.50 -11.57
N LYS A 720 25.24 4.62 -10.29
CA LYS A 720 26.28 5.52 -9.81
C LYS A 720 27.61 5.23 -10.47
N LYS A 721 28.34 6.28 -10.82
CA LYS A 721 29.71 6.18 -11.36
C LYS A 721 30.66 5.52 -10.36
N THR A 722 30.50 5.79 -9.07
CA THR A 722 31.21 5.10 -7.97
C THR A 722 30.85 3.62 -7.88
N GLY A 723 29.67 3.22 -8.35
CA GLY A 723 29.16 1.85 -8.39
C GLY A 723 28.77 1.29 -7.01
N TRP A 724 29.64 1.42 -6.01
CA TRP A 724 29.56 0.67 -4.76
C TRP A 724 29.63 1.59 -3.54
N GLN A 725 29.04 1.15 -2.43
CA GLN A 725 29.14 1.85 -1.15
C GLN A 725 29.64 0.92 -0.04
N ILE A 726 30.52 1.44 0.81
CA ILE A 726 30.88 0.80 2.07
C ILE A 726 30.58 1.75 3.23
N THR A 727 30.17 1.19 4.35
CA THR A 727 29.87 1.94 5.57
C THR A 727 30.49 1.26 6.79
N SER A 728 30.66 2.03 7.87
CA SER A 728 31.04 1.51 9.19
C SER A 728 32.30 0.61 9.21
N PRO A 729 33.49 1.13 8.84
CA PRO A 729 33.80 2.48 8.38
C PRO A 729 33.67 2.63 6.85
N ASN A 730 33.48 3.87 6.39
CA ASN A 730 33.60 4.20 4.96
C ASN A 730 35.08 4.40 4.58
N ASP A 731 35.85 3.32 4.64
CA ASP A 731 37.30 3.33 4.38
C ASP A 731 37.73 2.04 3.65
N CYS A 732 38.23 2.18 2.43
CA CYS A 732 38.71 1.05 1.64
C CYS A 732 39.95 0.37 2.25
N ALA A 733 40.71 1.04 3.13
CA ALA A 733 41.79 0.39 3.87
C ALA A 733 41.26 -0.67 4.85
N ALA A 734 40.02 -0.53 5.32
CA ALA A 734 39.33 -1.50 6.17
C ALA A 734 38.59 -2.59 5.35
N ALA A 735 38.51 -2.47 4.03
CA ALA A 735 37.70 -3.32 3.16
C ALA A 735 38.46 -4.50 2.54
N GLY A 736 39.57 -4.97 3.15
CA GLY A 736 40.48 -5.95 2.54
C GLY A 736 39.88 -7.32 2.20
N GLN A 737 38.65 -7.63 2.65
CA GLN A 737 37.96 -8.89 2.39
C GLN A 737 36.70 -8.73 1.52
N ILE A 738 36.33 -7.50 1.15
CA ILE A 738 35.17 -7.23 0.30
C ILE A 738 35.41 -7.77 -1.11
N ARG A 739 34.36 -8.29 -1.74
CA ARG A 739 34.43 -8.88 -3.08
C ARG A 739 33.41 -8.21 -4.01
N PHE A 740 33.59 -6.91 -4.23
CA PHE A 740 32.84 -6.13 -5.21
C PHE A 740 33.53 -6.15 -6.57
N TRP A 741 33.01 -6.96 -7.49
CA TRP A 741 33.67 -7.26 -8.75
C TRP A 741 32.76 -6.98 -9.96
N GLU A 742 33.38 -6.62 -11.07
CA GLU A 742 32.69 -6.29 -12.31
C GLU A 742 33.48 -6.81 -13.52
N TYR A 743 32.79 -7.20 -14.59
CA TYR A 743 33.40 -7.65 -15.85
C TYR A 743 32.49 -7.30 -17.03
N HIS A 744 33.05 -6.59 -18.03
CA HIS A 744 32.36 -6.26 -19.29
C HIS A 744 30.96 -5.64 -19.11
N SER A 745 30.81 -4.71 -18.16
CA SER A 745 29.57 -3.94 -18.07
C SER A 745 29.42 -2.99 -19.25
N THR A 746 28.19 -2.86 -19.72
CA THR A 746 27.82 -2.01 -20.85
C THR A 746 26.68 -1.07 -20.49
N ASP A 747 26.48 -0.01 -21.28
CA ASP A 747 25.22 0.72 -21.25
C ASP A 747 24.08 -0.12 -21.88
N LEU A 748 22.84 0.38 -21.82
CA LEU A 748 21.71 -0.31 -22.44
C LEU A 748 21.80 -0.42 -23.98
N ALA A 749 22.71 0.32 -24.63
CA ALA A 749 23.00 0.24 -26.06
C ALA A 749 24.16 -0.71 -26.40
N GLY A 750 24.78 -1.34 -25.39
CA GLY A 750 25.89 -2.28 -25.54
C GLY A 750 27.28 -1.65 -25.64
N GLN A 751 27.43 -0.35 -25.35
CA GLN A 751 28.76 0.29 -25.29
C GLN A 751 29.42 0.01 -23.92
N PRO A 752 30.74 -0.27 -23.87
CA PRO A 752 31.44 -0.46 -22.60
C PRO A 752 31.31 0.74 -21.67
N LEU A 753 31.06 0.49 -20.37
CA LEU A 753 31.03 1.55 -19.35
C LEU A 753 32.44 1.96 -18.92
N ASP A 754 32.62 3.24 -18.58
CA ASP A 754 33.81 3.71 -17.89
C ASP A 754 33.74 3.30 -16.40
N THR A 755 34.62 2.37 -16.02
CA THR A 755 34.74 1.87 -14.64
C THR A 755 35.90 2.50 -13.88
N THR A 756 36.58 3.52 -14.42
CA THR A 756 37.76 4.12 -13.79
C THR A 756 37.44 4.90 -12.51
N THR A 757 36.19 5.32 -12.34
CA THR A 757 35.70 6.04 -11.15
C THR A 757 35.03 5.14 -10.11
N ARG A 758 35.03 3.81 -10.31
CA ARG A 758 34.45 2.88 -9.33
C ARG A 758 35.17 2.98 -7.98
N LEU A 759 34.48 2.61 -6.91
CA LEU A 759 35.03 2.56 -5.55
C LEU A 759 36.40 1.86 -5.53
N ALA A 760 37.40 2.45 -4.88
CA ALA A 760 38.80 2.03 -4.97
C ALA A 760 39.08 0.59 -4.50
N CYS A 761 38.24 0.05 -3.61
CA CYS A 761 38.31 -1.34 -3.13
C CYS A 761 37.41 -2.32 -3.93
N SER A 762 36.83 -1.89 -5.05
CA SER A 762 36.24 -2.77 -6.06
C SER A 762 37.28 -3.19 -7.11
N ARG A 763 36.98 -4.20 -7.92
CA ARG A 763 37.94 -4.77 -8.89
C ARG A 763 37.27 -5.18 -10.21
N GLN A 764 37.95 -5.00 -11.34
CA GLN A 764 37.58 -5.63 -12.61
C GLN A 764 38.14 -7.07 -12.68
N LEU A 765 37.33 -8.05 -13.05
CA LEU A 765 37.76 -9.45 -13.18
C LEU A 765 38.62 -9.65 -14.43
N GLY A 766 39.44 -10.71 -14.43
CA GLY A 766 40.05 -11.26 -15.65
C GLY A 766 39.14 -12.28 -16.34
N ASP A 767 39.48 -12.65 -17.59
CA ASP A 767 38.68 -13.55 -18.43
C ASP A 767 38.44 -14.93 -17.79
N GLU A 768 39.46 -15.52 -17.17
CA GLU A 768 39.37 -16.84 -16.54
C GLU A 768 38.45 -16.84 -15.30
N GLU A 769 38.59 -15.83 -14.43
CA GLU A 769 37.73 -15.66 -13.25
C GLU A 769 36.28 -15.42 -13.66
N ALA A 770 36.07 -14.57 -14.67
CA ALA A 770 34.74 -14.31 -15.22
C ALA A 770 34.15 -15.57 -15.86
N ALA A 771 34.93 -16.39 -16.58
CA ALA A 771 34.46 -17.64 -17.15
C ALA A 771 33.99 -18.64 -16.08
N GLN A 772 34.70 -18.74 -14.96
CA GLN A 772 34.30 -19.58 -13.82
C GLN A 772 33.03 -19.05 -13.15
N LEU A 773 32.96 -17.75 -12.88
CA LEU A 773 31.80 -17.12 -12.23
C LEU A 773 30.58 -16.98 -13.14
N ARG A 774 30.69 -17.27 -14.45
CA ARG A 774 29.55 -17.43 -15.37
C ARG A 774 28.87 -18.79 -15.26
N ASP A 775 29.54 -19.77 -14.68
CA ASP A 775 28.98 -21.11 -14.50
C ASP A 775 28.30 -21.22 -13.13
N PRO A 776 26.96 -21.30 -13.06
CA PRO A 776 26.27 -21.44 -11.77
C PRO A 776 26.71 -22.71 -11.02
N SER A 777 27.11 -23.78 -11.71
CA SER A 777 27.58 -25.00 -11.06
C SER A 777 28.88 -24.80 -10.30
N PHE A 778 29.78 -23.94 -10.81
CA PHE A 778 31.00 -23.56 -10.11
C PHE A 778 30.67 -22.78 -8.83
N VAL A 779 29.79 -21.78 -8.93
CA VAL A 779 29.37 -20.94 -7.79
C VAL A 779 28.66 -21.79 -6.71
N PHE A 780 27.89 -22.79 -7.13
CA PHE A 780 27.17 -23.69 -6.23
C PHE A 780 27.94 -24.96 -5.85
N GLY A 781 29.24 -25.05 -6.11
CA GLY A 781 30.05 -26.20 -5.70
C GLY A 781 29.58 -27.54 -6.28
N GLY A 782 29.09 -27.55 -7.51
CA GLY A 782 28.68 -28.73 -8.28
C GLY A 782 27.18 -28.95 -8.43
N TRP A 783 26.32 -28.14 -7.76
CA TRP A 783 24.88 -28.21 -8.01
C TRP A 783 24.54 -27.63 -9.39
N HIS A 784 23.75 -28.36 -10.17
CA HIS A 784 23.28 -27.94 -11.50
C HIS A 784 21.79 -27.59 -11.41
N PRO A 785 21.41 -26.30 -11.41
CA PRO A 785 20.01 -25.89 -11.38
C PRO A 785 19.25 -26.42 -12.60
N VAL A 786 18.07 -26.98 -12.36
CA VAL A 786 17.17 -27.44 -13.42
C VAL A 786 16.00 -26.48 -13.53
N VAL A 787 15.83 -25.88 -14.70
CA VAL A 787 14.70 -24.99 -14.99
C VAL A 787 13.63 -25.76 -15.76
N PRO A 788 12.38 -25.86 -15.26
CA PRO A 788 11.28 -26.43 -16.01
C PRO A 788 11.09 -25.73 -17.36
N ARG A 789 10.95 -26.53 -18.44
CA ARG A 789 10.68 -26.01 -19.78
C ARG A 789 9.30 -25.36 -19.83
N LEU A 790 9.15 -24.34 -20.68
CA LEU A 790 7.84 -23.85 -21.09
C LEU A 790 7.08 -24.99 -21.78
N GLU A 791 5.97 -25.42 -21.19
CA GLU A 791 5.01 -26.25 -21.91
C GLU A 791 4.38 -25.36 -22.99
N ARG A 792 4.55 -25.76 -24.26
CA ARG A 792 4.08 -25.00 -25.42
C ARG A 792 2.59 -25.16 -25.65
#